data_AF-A0A1I3Q8V1-F1
#
_entry.id   AF-A0A1I3Q8V1-F1
#
_cell.length_a   1.000
_cell.length_b   1.000
_cell.length_c   1.000
_cell.angle_alpha   90.00
_cell.angle_beta   90.00
_cell.angle_gamma   90.00
#
_symmetry.space_group_name_H-M   'P 1'
#
loop_
_entity.id
_entity.type
_entity.pdbx_description
1 polymer ?
#
loop_
_entity_poly.entity_id
_entity_poly.type
_entity_poly.pdbx_seq_one_letter_code
_entity_poly.pdbx_strand_id
1 'polypeptide(L)'
;MWGKLTLDAIPLHEPIIVVTLLGILLGGLAVVGALTYFRKWKWLWSEWLTSVDHKKIGVMYIVVAMVMMLRGFADAIMMRGQQALASAGEAGFLPPHHYDQIFTAHGVIMIFFMAMPFVVGLMNIVVPLQIGARDVAFPFLNSLSFWLFVVGVALINISLGIGEFAQTGWLAYPPLSGLEYNPGVGVDYWIWSLQLSGVGTLLTGVNFFVTILRMRAPGMSMMKLPVFTWASLCTNVLIIAAFPILTVTIALLTLDRYLGTHFFTNDMGGNMMMYINLIWAWGHPEVYILVLPVFGIFSEVTATFSKKRLFGYTSLVWATIVITILSFIVWLHHFFTMGSGANVNAFFGIATMIISIPTGVKIFNWLFTMYRGRIEFKTPMLWTVGFLVTFSIGGMTGVLLAVPGANFVLHNSLFLIAHFHNVIIGGVVFGCFAGTTYWFPKAFGFTLNEKWGVRAFWFWISGFFVAFMPLYALGFMGMTRRLSQDINPEFHPLLVVAAGGVVLIALGILCQVIQFYVSIRDRDQNRDLTGDPWGARTLEWATSSPPPFYNFAEVPHIQSRDAWWDMKEKGNEYKRPAKYEEIHMPKNTAAGVVISAFCLILGFALIWHIWWMAIGSFAGIIISCIVKSFDEDVDYYVPVAEVEKVENQRYEELRKAGVK
;
A
#
# COMPACT_ATOMS: atom_id res chain seq x y z
N MET A 1 -2.22 -35.10 0.27
CA MET A 1 -1.55 -36.36 -0.10
C MET A 1 -0.07 -36.09 -0.39
N TRP A 2 0.82 -35.77 0.57
CA TRP A 2 0.89 -36.03 2.02
C TRP A 2 1.53 -34.83 2.75
N GLY A 3 1.42 -34.78 4.08
CA GLY A 3 1.83 -33.66 4.93
C GLY A 3 0.91 -33.62 6.14
N LYS A 4 0.83 -32.47 6.83
CA LYS A 4 -0.13 -32.25 7.94
C LYS A 4 -1.59 -32.05 7.49
N LEU A 5 -1.82 -31.91 6.17
CA LEU A 5 -3.13 -31.56 5.62
C LEU A 5 -4.12 -32.74 5.68
N THR A 6 -5.20 -32.57 6.43
CA THR A 6 -6.33 -33.50 6.54
C THR A 6 -7.65 -32.82 6.12
N LEU A 7 -8.75 -33.58 6.02
CA LEU A 7 -10.08 -32.99 5.78
C LEU A 7 -10.53 -32.11 6.96
N ASP A 8 -10.05 -32.41 8.17
CA ASP A 8 -10.36 -31.64 9.39
C ASP A 8 -9.74 -30.24 9.39
N ALA A 9 -8.81 -29.97 8.46
CA ALA A 9 -8.26 -28.64 8.26
C ALA A 9 -9.29 -27.65 7.69
N ILE A 10 -10.40 -28.12 7.12
CA ILE A 10 -11.46 -27.25 6.61
C ILE A 10 -12.46 -27.03 7.76
N PRO A 11 -12.69 -25.77 8.21
CA PRO A 11 -13.54 -25.48 9.37
C PRO A 11 -15.04 -25.58 9.01
N LEU A 12 -15.49 -26.77 8.61
CA LEU A 12 -16.89 -27.04 8.21
C LEU A 12 -17.89 -26.92 9.37
N HIS A 13 -17.41 -26.93 10.61
CA HIS A 13 -18.22 -26.74 11.80
C HIS A 13 -18.48 -25.26 12.12
N GLU A 14 -17.75 -24.32 11.50
CA GLU A 14 -17.84 -22.89 11.79
C GLU A 14 -18.81 -22.18 10.82
N PRO A 15 -20.01 -21.76 11.26
CA PRO A 15 -21.03 -21.23 10.36
C PRO A 15 -20.58 -19.96 9.63
N ILE A 16 -19.87 -19.07 10.32
CA ILE A 16 -19.39 -17.79 9.76
C ILE A 16 -18.40 -18.07 8.63
N ILE A 17 -17.46 -19.00 8.83
CA ILE A 17 -16.43 -19.32 7.84
C ILE A 17 -17.07 -20.05 6.66
N VAL A 18 -17.94 -21.03 6.91
CA VAL A 18 -18.61 -21.79 5.84
C VAL A 18 -19.44 -20.87 4.92
N VAL A 19 -20.27 -20.00 5.48
CA VAL A 19 -21.05 -19.03 4.69
C VAL A 19 -20.12 -18.09 3.90
N THR A 20 -19.01 -17.66 4.52
CA THR A 20 -18.01 -16.82 3.85
C THR A 20 -17.38 -17.54 2.67
N LEU A 21 -16.93 -18.79 2.84
CA LEU A 21 -16.34 -19.61 1.79
C LEU A 21 -17.31 -19.89 0.64
N LEU A 22 -18.58 -20.17 0.96
CA LEU A 22 -19.63 -20.34 -0.05
C LEU A 22 -19.84 -19.03 -0.82
N GLY A 23 -19.89 -17.89 -0.15
CA GLY A 23 -20.00 -16.58 -0.79
C GLY A 23 -18.81 -16.28 -1.72
N ILE A 24 -17.59 -16.55 -1.27
CA ILE A 24 -16.37 -16.40 -2.08
C ILE A 24 -16.39 -17.34 -3.28
N LEU A 25 -16.79 -18.60 -3.10
CA LEU A 25 -16.89 -19.59 -4.18
C LEU A 25 -17.92 -19.14 -5.22
N LEU A 26 -19.11 -18.73 -4.80
CA LEU A 26 -20.16 -18.23 -5.68
C LEU A 26 -19.72 -16.96 -6.42
N GLY A 27 -19.06 -16.04 -5.73
CA GLY A 27 -18.47 -14.84 -6.34
C GLY A 27 -17.39 -15.19 -7.37
N GLY A 28 -16.50 -16.13 -7.05
CA GLY A 28 -15.48 -16.63 -7.97
C GLY A 28 -16.08 -17.28 -9.21
N LEU A 29 -17.08 -18.15 -9.03
CA LEU A 29 -17.83 -18.75 -10.13
C LEU A 29 -18.55 -17.71 -10.98
N ALA A 30 -19.12 -16.66 -10.38
CA ALA A 30 -19.74 -15.56 -11.11
C ALA A 30 -18.73 -14.79 -11.96
N VAL A 31 -17.52 -14.53 -11.45
CA VAL A 31 -16.43 -13.88 -12.21
C VAL A 31 -15.95 -14.78 -13.35
N VAL A 32 -15.70 -16.06 -13.09
CA VAL A 32 -15.32 -17.06 -14.12
C VAL A 32 -16.40 -17.19 -15.19
N GLY A 33 -17.66 -17.25 -14.78
CA GLY A 33 -18.82 -17.27 -15.65
C GLY A 33 -18.91 -16.01 -16.52
N ALA A 34 -18.73 -14.82 -15.96
CA ALA A 34 -18.71 -13.56 -16.68
C ALA A 34 -17.56 -13.47 -17.70
N LEU A 35 -16.34 -13.85 -17.30
CA LEU A 35 -15.18 -13.87 -18.21
C LEU A 35 -15.40 -14.82 -19.40
N THR A 36 -16.02 -15.98 -19.14
CA THR A 36 -16.35 -16.97 -20.16
C THR A 36 -17.47 -16.48 -21.08
N TYR A 37 -18.55 -15.95 -20.51
CA TYR A 37 -19.69 -15.40 -21.23
C TYR A 37 -19.28 -14.25 -22.17
N PHE A 38 -18.49 -13.29 -21.67
CA PHE A 38 -17.99 -12.16 -22.47
C PHE A 38 -16.75 -12.49 -23.32
N ARG A 39 -16.27 -13.75 -23.27
CA ARG A 39 -15.07 -14.23 -24.00
C ARG A 39 -13.83 -13.36 -23.76
N LYS A 40 -13.61 -12.93 -22.52
CA LYS A 40 -12.52 -12.00 -22.13
C LYS A 40 -11.25 -12.69 -21.63
N TRP A 41 -11.16 -14.01 -21.65
CA TRP A 41 -9.96 -14.76 -21.25
C TRP A 41 -8.68 -14.38 -22.02
N LYS A 42 -8.75 -14.35 -23.36
CA LYS A 42 -7.59 -13.97 -24.19
C LYS A 42 -7.14 -12.54 -23.92
N TRP A 43 -8.09 -11.61 -23.81
CA TRP A 43 -7.83 -10.22 -23.47
C TRP A 43 -7.19 -10.08 -22.09
N LEU A 44 -7.72 -10.74 -21.07
CA LEU A 44 -7.18 -10.69 -19.72
C LEU A 44 -5.72 -11.20 -19.71
N TRP A 45 -5.48 -12.34 -20.36
CA TRP A 45 -4.14 -12.93 -20.47
C TRP A 45 -3.16 -12.00 -21.19
N SER A 46 -3.47 -11.60 -22.43
CA SER A 46 -2.53 -10.87 -23.29
C SER A 46 -2.37 -9.41 -22.90
N GLU A 47 -3.40 -8.76 -22.34
CA GLU A 47 -3.37 -7.33 -22.04
C GLU A 47 -2.99 -7.01 -20.61
N TRP A 48 -3.30 -7.87 -19.63
CA TRP A 48 -3.13 -7.54 -18.20
C TRP A 48 -2.19 -8.50 -17.50
N LEU A 49 -2.47 -9.81 -17.53
CA LEU A 49 -1.75 -10.76 -16.68
C LEU A 49 -0.28 -10.89 -17.07
N THR A 50 0.01 -10.87 -18.37
CA THR A 50 1.38 -10.91 -18.91
C THR A 50 1.97 -9.52 -19.17
N SER A 51 1.27 -8.45 -18.78
CA SER A 51 1.71 -7.08 -19.05
C SER A 51 2.97 -6.73 -18.29
N VAL A 52 3.88 -6.02 -18.97
CA VAL A 52 5.05 -5.37 -18.35
C VAL A 52 4.86 -3.85 -18.18
N ASP A 53 3.81 -3.28 -18.77
CA ASP A 53 3.47 -1.86 -18.66
C ASP A 53 3.20 -1.45 -17.20
N HIS A 54 4.01 -0.52 -16.69
CA HIS A 54 3.90 0.06 -15.35
C HIS A 54 2.50 0.62 -15.02
N LYS A 55 1.77 1.14 -16.02
CA LYS A 55 0.41 1.68 -15.84
C LYS A 55 -0.56 0.57 -15.47
N LYS A 56 -0.54 -0.53 -16.24
CA LYS A 56 -1.43 -1.68 -16.03
C LYS A 56 -1.10 -2.43 -14.74
N ILE A 57 0.20 -2.64 -14.46
CA ILE A 57 0.66 -3.24 -13.20
C ILE A 57 0.21 -2.39 -12.00
N GLY A 58 0.39 -1.07 -12.08
CA GLY A 58 -0.06 -0.17 -11.02
C GLY A 58 -1.57 -0.19 -10.78
N VAL A 59 -2.38 -0.28 -11.85
CA VAL A 59 -3.84 -0.46 -11.72
C VAL A 59 -4.17 -1.79 -11.04
N MET A 60 -3.51 -2.90 -11.41
CA MET A 60 -3.75 -4.20 -10.77
C MET A 60 -3.40 -4.18 -9.28
N TYR A 61 -2.29 -3.54 -8.89
CA TYR A 61 -1.93 -3.32 -7.48
C TYR A 61 -3.04 -2.61 -6.70
N ILE A 62 -3.56 -1.50 -7.24
CA ILE A 62 -4.63 -0.72 -6.59
C ILE A 62 -5.92 -1.53 -6.49
N VAL A 63 -6.28 -2.30 -7.52
CA VAL A 63 -7.48 -3.15 -7.51
C VAL A 63 -7.38 -4.21 -6.42
N VAL A 64 -6.25 -4.92 -6.31
CA VAL A 64 -6.05 -5.91 -5.24
C VAL A 64 -6.09 -5.24 -3.87
N ALA A 65 -5.45 -4.08 -3.70
CA ALA A 65 -5.48 -3.33 -2.46
C ALA A 65 -6.92 -2.94 -2.04
N MET A 66 -7.75 -2.47 -2.97
CA MET A 66 -9.14 -2.13 -2.71
C MET A 66 -10.01 -3.34 -2.34
N VAL A 67 -9.78 -4.49 -2.97
CA VAL A 67 -10.48 -5.74 -2.62
C VAL A 67 -10.05 -6.22 -1.23
N MET A 68 -8.75 -6.17 -0.92
CA MET A 68 -8.23 -6.54 0.40
C MET A 68 -8.66 -5.57 1.49
N MET A 69 -8.91 -4.30 1.17
CA MET A 69 -9.53 -3.34 2.08
C MET A 69 -10.91 -3.79 2.53
N LEU A 70 -11.72 -4.41 1.65
CA LEU A 70 -13.03 -4.95 2.04
C LEU A 70 -12.89 -6.06 3.08
N ARG A 71 -11.93 -6.98 2.88
CA ARG A 71 -11.64 -8.03 3.86
C ARG A 71 -11.16 -7.45 5.18
N GLY A 72 -10.14 -6.58 5.14
CA GLY A 72 -9.61 -5.94 6.35
C GLY A 72 -10.67 -5.13 7.11
N PHE A 73 -11.58 -4.48 6.39
CA PHE A 73 -12.67 -3.73 7.02
C PHE A 73 -13.77 -4.64 7.59
N ALA A 74 -14.08 -5.76 6.95
CA ALA A 74 -14.98 -6.77 7.52
C ALA A 74 -14.45 -7.28 8.87
N ASP A 75 -13.15 -7.58 8.96
CA ASP A 75 -12.49 -7.96 10.21
C ASP A 75 -12.61 -6.87 11.28
N ALA A 76 -12.47 -5.60 10.89
CA ALA A 76 -12.63 -4.46 11.81
C ALA A 76 -14.05 -4.33 12.37
N ILE A 77 -15.08 -4.53 11.54
CA ILE A 77 -16.48 -4.53 11.98
C ILE A 77 -16.70 -5.67 12.97
N MET A 78 -16.22 -6.88 12.67
CA MET A 78 -16.39 -8.04 13.54
C MET A 78 -15.71 -7.83 14.90
N MET A 79 -14.47 -7.31 14.92
CA MET A 79 -13.78 -7.00 16.18
C MET A 79 -14.54 -5.98 17.02
N ARG A 80 -15.06 -4.91 16.42
CA ARG A 80 -15.82 -3.88 17.16
C ARG A 80 -17.18 -4.37 17.63
N GLY A 81 -17.84 -5.21 16.82
CA GLY A 81 -19.06 -5.90 17.23
C GLY A 81 -18.83 -6.77 18.46
N GLN A 82 -17.79 -7.60 18.45
CA GLN A 82 -17.45 -8.44 19.61
C GLN A 82 -17.15 -7.58 20.86
N GLN A 83 -16.35 -6.53 20.75
CA GLN A 83 -16.02 -5.69 21.92
C GLN A 83 -17.22 -4.96 22.50
N ALA A 84 -18.14 -4.49 21.66
CA ALA A 84 -19.37 -3.84 22.11
C ALA A 84 -20.29 -4.83 22.86
N LEU A 85 -20.37 -6.08 22.41
CA LEU A 85 -21.15 -7.14 23.07
C LEU A 85 -20.48 -7.60 24.37
N ALA A 86 -19.18 -7.92 24.34
CA ALA A 86 -18.44 -8.39 25.51
C ALA A 86 -18.45 -7.35 26.65
N SER A 87 -18.37 -6.05 26.33
CA SER A 87 -18.49 -4.99 27.34
C SER A 87 -19.90 -4.81 27.90
N ALA A 88 -20.93 -5.37 27.25
CA ALA A 88 -22.30 -5.41 27.77
C ALA A 88 -22.56 -6.61 28.70
N GLY A 89 -21.56 -7.47 28.93
CA GLY A 89 -21.71 -8.70 29.71
C GLY A 89 -22.23 -9.90 28.90
N GLU A 90 -22.27 -9.78 27.57
CA GLU A 90 -22.67 -10.87 26.67
C GLU A 90 -21.45 -11.70 26.24
N ALA A 91 -21.65 -13.00 26.00
CA ALA A 91 -20.58 -13.88 25.49
C ALA A 91 -20.08 -13.47 24.09
N GLY A 92 -20.91 -12.77 23.31
CA GLY A 92 -20.58 -12.38 21.93
C GLY A 92 -20.60 -13.57 20.96
N PHE A 93 -19.91 -13.41 19.83
CA PHE A 93 -19.90 -14.39 18.73
C PHE A 93 -18.49 -14.78 18.26
N LEU A 94 -17.43 -14.15 18.79
CA LEU A 94 -16.04 -14.48 18.49
C LEU A 94 -15.33 -15.01 19.74
N PRO A 95 -15.13 -16.34 19.85
CA PRO A 95 -14.20 -16.92 20.81
C PRO A 95 -12.78 -16.38 20.62
N PRO A 96 -11.91 -16.46 21.66
CA PRO A 96 -10.52 -16.00 21.56
C PRO A 96 -9.75 -16.59 20.38
N HIS A 97 -9.93 -17.89 20.11
CA HIS A 97 -9.31 -18.59 18.98
C HIS A 97 -9.57 -17.89 17.63
N HIS A 98 -10.79 -17.41 17.39
CA HIS A 98 -11.14 -16.69 16.16
C HIS A 98 -10.78 -15.21 16.24
N TYR A 99 -11.04 -14.56 17.37
CA TYR A 99 -10.75 -13.15 17.55
C TYR A 99 -9.26 -12.84 17.34
N ASP A 100 -8.39 -13.72 17.83
CA ASP A 100 -6.95 -13.55 17.76
C ASP A 100 -6.41 -13.73 16.35
N GLN A 101 -7.01 -14.62 15.57
CA GLN A 101 -6.76 -14.74 14.14
C GLN A 101 -7.21 -13.50 13.38
N ILE A 102 -8.43 -13.00 13.68
CA ILE A 102 -9.03 -11.86 12.99
C ILE A 102 -8.19 -10.61 13.20
N PHE A 103 -7.79 -10.26 14.43
CA PHE A 103 -6.97 -9.05 14.61
C PHE A 103 -5.57 -9.20 14.01
N THR A 104 -5.03 -10.43 13.98
CA THR A 104 -3.73 -10.71 13.37
C THR A 104 -3.82 -10.56 11.86
N ALA A 105 -4.81 -11.20 11.21
CA ALA A 105 -5.06 -11.09 9.78
C ALA A 105 -5.37 -9.65 9.38
N HIS A 106 -6.25 -8.96 10.10
CA HIS A 106 -6.57 -7.54 9.87
C HIS A 106 -5.31 -6.67 9.81
N GLY A 107 -4.45 -6.77 10.83
CA GLY A 107 -3.23 -5.97 10.89
C GLY A 107 -2.28 -6.26 9.72
N VAL A 108 -2.10 -7.55 9.39
CA VAL A 108 -1.24 -7.97 8.26
C VAL A 108 -1.82 -7.48 6.93
N ILE A 109 -3.11 -7.68 6.71
CA ILE A 109 -3.79 -7.27 5.47
C ILE A 109 -3.72 -5.77 5.27
N MET A 110 -4.06 -4.98 6.29
CA MET A 110 -4.18 -3.54 6.14
C MET A 110 -2.82 -2.88 5.88
N ILE A 111 -1.74 -3.40 6.47
CA ILE A 111 -0.38 -2.88 6.25
C ILE A 111 0.24 -3.42 4.95
N PHE A 112 0.34 -4.74 4.82
CA PHE A 112 1.11 -5.36 3.73
C PHE A 112 0.31 -5.53 2.44
N PHE A 113 -1.00 -5.74 2.53
CA PHE A 113 -1.83 -6.13 1.37
C PHE A 113 -2.89 -5.09 0.97
N MET A 114 -2.99 -4.00 1.72
CA MET A 114 -3.78 -2.82 1.36
C MET A 114 -2.88 -1.60 1.25
N ALA A 115 -2.29 -1.10 2.33
CA ALA A 115 -1.57 0.18 2.30
C ALA A 115 -0.35 0.14 1.37
N MET A 116 0.51 -0.87 1.52
CA MET A 116 1.71 -1.00 0.69
C MET A 116 1.41 -1.12 -0.82
N PRO A 117 0.60 -2.09 -1.30
CA PRO A 117 0.31 -2.21 -2.73
C PRO A 117 -0.44 -1.00 -3.28
N PHE A 118 -1.27 -0.32 -2.49
CA PHE A 118 -1.93 0.91 -2.94
C PHE A 118 -0.89 1.98 -3.27
N VAL A 119 0.03 2.24 -2.34
CA VAL A 119 1.11 3.22 -2.53
C VAL A 119 2.04 2.83 -3.68
N VAL A 120 2.47 1.57 -3.75
CA VAL A 120 3.30 1.04 -4.84
C VAL A 120 2.58 1.12 -6.19
N GLY A 121 1.27 0.89 -6.22
CA GLY A 121 0.45 0.99 -7.43
C GLY A 121 0.39 2.43 -7.96
N LEU A 122 0.23 3.41 -7.07
CA LEU A 122 0.26 4.83 -7.44
C LEU A 122 1.65 5.27 -7.92
N MET A 123 2.72 4.80 -7.26
CA MET A 123 4.10 5.01 -7.71
C MET A 123 4.32 4.42 -9.11
N ASN A 124 3.83 3.21 -9.35
CA ASN A 124 3.88 2.54 -10.64
C ASN A 124 3.23 3.35 -11.76
N ILE A 125 2.01 3.83 -11.55
CA ILE A 125 1.30 4.61 -12.59
C ILE A 125 2.04 5.92 -12.89
N VAL A 126 2.45 6.64 -11.85
CA VAL A 126 2.75 8.07 -11.97
C VAL A 126 4.24 8.38 -12.11
N VAL A 127 5.15 7.64 -11.44
CA VAL A 127 6.57 8.00 -11.39
C VAL A 127 7.21 8.05 -12.79
N PRO A 128 7.06 7.02 -13.67
CA PRO A 128 7.65 7.08 -15.00
C PRO A 128 7.12 8.26 -15.84
N LEU A 129 5.81 8.55 -15.73
CA LEU A 129 5.19 9.69 -16.40
C LEU A 129 5.75 11.03 -15.90
N GLN A 130 5.98 11.16 -14.60
CA GLN A 130 6.51 12.38 -13.98
C GLN A 130 7.96 12.67 -14.34
N ILE A 131 8.77 11.64 -14.58
CA ILE A 131 10.18 11.80 -14.97
C ILE A 131 10.39 11.85 -16.48
N GLY A 132 9.32 11.74 -17.28
CA GLY A 132 9.38 11.74 -18.74
C GLY A 132 9.97 10.45 -19.34
N ALA A 133 9.83 9.32 -18.65
CA ALA A 133 10.30 8.01 -19.11
C ALA A 133 9.19 7.23 -19.85
N ARG A 134 9.60 6.32 -20.75
CA ARG A 134 8.67 5.45 -21.48
C ARG A 134 8.19 4.24 -20.67
N ASP A 135 9.04 3.74 -19.76
CA ASP A 135 8.72 2.65 -18.84
C ASP A 135 9.67 2.70 -17.62
N VAL A 136 9.57 1.72 -16.72
CA VAL A 136 10.50 1.48 -15.61
C VAL A 136 11.80 0.79 -16.08
N ALA A 137 12.83 0.82 -15.24
CA ALA A 137 14.15 0.24 -15.55
C ALA A 137 14.11 -1.27 -15.78
N PHE A 138 13.25 -1.97 -15.04
CA PHE A 138 13.12 -3.41 -15.15
C PHE A 138 11.64 -3.83 -15.30
N PRO A 139 11.10 -3.84 -16.52
CA PRO A 139 9.68 -4.14 -16.78
C PRO A 139 9.28 -5.57 -16.35
N PHE A 140 10.13 -6.57 -16.63
CA PHE A 140 9.88 -7.95 -16.19
C PHE A 140 9.88 -8.09 -14.65
N LEU A 141 10.87 -7.49 -13.98
CA LEU A 141 10.94 -7.48 -12.51
C LEU A 141 9.72 -6.81 -11.91
N ASN A 142 9.18 -5.77 -12.54
CA ASN A 142 7.94 -5.13 -12.11
C ASN A 142 6.74 -6.11 -12.13
N SER A 143 6.62 -6.89 -13.21
CA SER A 143 5.59 -7.93 -13.33
C SER A 143 5.77 -9.04 -12.28
N LEU A 144 7.00 -9.53 -12.10
CA LEU A 144 7.31 -10.54 -11.10
C LEU A 144 7.02 -10.06 -9.67
N SER A 145 7.38 -8.81 -9.34
CA SER A 145 7.09 -8.20 -8.04
C SER A 145 5.59 -8.18 -7.73
N PHE A 146 4.77 -7.81 -8.71
CA PHE A 146 3.32 -7.83 -8.56
C PHE A 146 2.81 -9.24 -8.29
N TRP A 147 3.27 -10.23 -9.06
CA TRP A 147 2.80 -11.60 -8.90
C TRP A 147 3.27 -12.26 -7.60
N LEU A 148 4.48 -11.95 -7.11
CA LEU A 148 4.94 -12.38 -5.77
C LEU A 148 4.10 -11.77 -4.64
N PHE A 149 3.68 -10.51 -4.79
CA PHE A 149 2.70 -9.89 -3.90
C PHE A 149 1.36 -10.64 -3.93
N VAL A 150 0.85 -10.97 -5.13
CA VAL A 150 -0.40 -11.74 -5.27
C VAL A 150 -0.29 -13.13 -4.64
N VAL A 151 0.89 -13.77 -4.66
CA VAL A 151 1.13 -15.02 -3.94
C VAL A 151 0.93 -14.86 -2.44
N GLY A 152 1.48 -13.79 -1.83
CA GLY A 152 1.26 -13.50 -0.41
C GLY A 152 -0.22 -13.28 -0.08
N VAL A 153 -0.92 -12.53 -0.93
CA VAL A 153 -2.39 -12.32 -0.84
C VAL A 153 -3.15 -13.64 -0.97
N ALA A 154 -2.76 -14.52 -1.89
CA ALA A 154 -3.40 -15.82 -2.05
C ALA A 154 -3.22 -16.68 -0.80
N LEU A 155 -2.00 -16.78 -0.26
CA LEU A 155 -1.71 -17.59 0.93
C LEU A 155 -2.52 -17.15 2.16
N ILE A 156 -2.61 -15.85 2.44
CA ILE A 156 -3.38 -15.33 3.60
C ILE A 156 -4.90 -15.47 3.41
N ASN A 157 -5.40 -15.61 2.19
CA ASN A 157 -6.81 -15.86 1.93
C ASN A 157 -7.13 -17.36 1.91
N ILE A 158 -6.19 -18.21 1.46
CA ILE A 158 -6.30 -19.67 1.56
C ILE A 158 -6.37 -20.09 3.03
N SER A 159 -5.59 -19.46 3.92
CA SER A 159 -5.61 -19.76 5.36
C SER A 159 -6.98 -19.56 6.02
N LEU A 160 -7.89 -18.81 5.40
CA LEU A 160 -9.27 -18.62 5.89
C LEU A 160 -10.14 -19.87 5.67
N GLY A 161 -9.85 -20.66 4.64
CA GLY A 161 -10.62 -21.86 4.29
C GLY A 161 -9.91 -23.19 4.53
N ILE A 162 -8.59 -23.17 4.64
CA ILE A 162 -7.76 -24.37 4.83
C ILE A 162 -6.76 -24.10 5.97
N GLY A 163 -7.03 -24.67 7.13
CA GLY A 163 -6.30 -24.44 8.37
C GLY A 163 -6.83 -23.21 9.10
N GLU A 164 -5.91 -22.42 9.62
CA GLU A 164 -6.15 -21.21 10.40
C GLU A 164 -5.05 -20.19 10.11
N PHE A 165 -5.23 -18.93 10.52
CA PHE A 165 -4.17 -17.93 10.47
C PHE A 165 -3.47 -17.77 11.83
N ALA A 166 -2.35 -17.04 11.88
CA ALA A 166 -1.60 -16.82 13.12
C ALA A 166 -2.45 -16.13 14.20
N GLN A 167 -2.32 -16.56 15.46
CA GLN A 167 -3.00 -15.99 16.63
C GLN A 167 -2.05 -15.11 17.47
N THR A 168 -0.95 -14.66 16.88
CA THR A 168 0.19 -14.08 17.59
C THR A 168 0.30 -12.56 17.45
N GLY A 169 -0.67 -11.94 16.78
CA GLY A 169 -0.59 -10.58 16.28
C GLY A 169 0.32 -10.45 15.05
N TRP A 170 0.19 -9.29 14.39
CA TRP A 170 0.72 -9.05 13.04
C TRP A 170 2.25 -9.13 12.90
N LEU A 171 2.99 -9.12 14.02
CA LEU A 171 4.46 -9.24 14.07
C LEU A 171 4.96 -10.59 14.59
N ALA A 172 4.07 -11.54 14.88
CA ALA A 172 4.43 -12.91 15.29
C ALA A 172 5.54 -13.01 16.35
N TYR A 173 5.36 -12.36 17.51
CA TYR A 173 6.39 -12.32 18.55
C TYR A 173 6.71 -13.71 19.12
N PRO A 174 8.00 -14.10 19.18
CA PRO A 174 8.46 -15.11 20.11
C PRO A 174 8.28 -14.62 21.56
N PRO A 175 8.05 -15.53 22.51
CA PRO A 175 8.02 -16.97 22.33
C PRO A 175 6.69 -17.50 21.76
N LEU A 176 5.61 -16.70 21.75
CA LEU A 176 4.26 -17.15 21.37
C LEU A 176 4.15 -17.73 19.96
N SER A 177 4.98 -17.28 19.02
CA SER A 177 5.04 -17.81 17.65
C SER A 177 5.91 -19.07 17.49
N GLY A 178 6.59 -19.53 18.54
CA GLY A 178 7.35 -20.78 18.53
C GLY A 178 6.45 -22.03 18.55
N LEU A 179 6.98 -23.17 18.10
CA LEU A 179 6.23 -24.43 18.05
C LEU A 179 5.71 -24.90 19.41
N GLU A 180 6.41 -24.57 20.50
CA GLU A 180 6.01 -24.94 21.87
C GLU A 180 4.65 -24.34 22.27
N TYR A 181 4.41 -23.07 21.89
CA TYR A 181 3.19 -22.34 22.26
C TYR A 181 2.15 -22.32 21.14
N ASN A 182 2.58 -22.37 19.88
CA ASN A 182 1.71 -22.36 18.71
C ASN A 182 2.15 -23.45 17.71
N PRO A 183 1.73 -24.72 17.94
CA PRO A 183 2.09 -25.85 17.09
C PRO A 183 1.32 -25.89 15.76
N GLY A 184 0.26 -25.08 15.63
CA GLY A 184 -0.57 -24.98 14.44
C GLY A 184 0.15 -24.35 13.24
N VAL A 185 -0.50 -24.44 12.07
CA VAL A 185 0.03 -23.94 10.79
C VAL A 185 -0.13 -22.43 10.60
N GLY A 186 -0.86 -21.75 11.50
CA GLY A 186 -1.21 -20.34 11.35
C GLY A 186 0.00 -19.40 11.25
N VAL A 187 1.03 -19.64 12.08
CA VAL A 187 2.29 -18.88 12.00
C VAL A 187 3.05 -19.20 10.72
N ASP A 188 2.95 -20.43 10.20
CA ASP A 188 3.61 -20.81 8.96
C ASP A 188 2.97 -20.11 7.74
N TYR A 189 1.64 -19.93 7.73
CA TYR A 189 0.96 -19.07 6.76
C TYR A 189 1.46 -17.63 6.83
N TRP A 190 1.62 -17.07 8.04
CA TRP A 190 2.18 -15.72 8.22
C TRP A 190 3.61 -15.61 7.67
N ILE A 191 4.47 -16.59 7.97
CA ILE A 191 5.86 -16.65 7.50
C ILE A 191 5.92 -16.61 5.97
N TRP A 192 5.31 -17.58 5.29
CA TRP A 192 5.51 -17.74 3.86
C TRP A 192 4.72 -16.73 3.03
N SER A 193 3.60 -16.21 3.56
CA SER A 193 2.85 -15.10 2.95
C SER A 193 3.71 -13.84 2.88
N LEU A 194 4.36 -13.47 3.98
CA LEU A 194 5.19 -12.26 4.04
C LEU A 194 6.57 -12.46 3.41
N GLN A 195 7.20 -13.63 3.54
CA GLN A 195 8.51 -13.88 2.95
C GLN A 195 8.47 -13.78 1.42
N LEU A 196 7.48 -14.42 0.79
CA LEU A 196 7.33 -14.41 -0.67
C LEU A 196 6.93 -13.02 -1.18
N SER A 197 5.99 -12.35 -0.51
CA SER A 197 5.61 -10.98 -0.85
C SER A 197 6.77 -10.00 -0.64
N GLY A 198 7.58 -10.18 0.42
CA GLY A 198 8.70 -9.31 0.78
C GLY A 198 9.81 -9.32 -0.27
N VAL A 199 10.06 -10.46 -0.91
CA VAL A 199 10.96 -10.53 -2.08
C VAL A 199 10.46 -9.62 -3.20
N GLY A 200 9.17 -9.68 -3.54
CA GLY A 200 8.57 -8.79 -4.55
C GLY A 200 8.68 -7.31 -4.18
N THR A 201 8.49 -6.95 -2.91
CA THR A 201 8.64 -5.58 -2.45
C THR A 201 10.08 -5.09 -2.58
N LEU A 202 11.07 -5.90 -2.22
CA LEU A 202 12.49 -5.53 -2.36
C LEU A 202 12.86 -5.28 -3.84
N LEU A 203 12.43 -6.15 -4.75
CA LEU A 203 12.64 -6.00 -6.19
C LEU A 203 11.99 -4.71 -6.72
N THR A 204 10.80 -4.36 -6.22
CA THR A 204 10.13 -3.08 -6.52
C THR A 204 10.97 -1.88 -6.07
N GLY A 205 11.51 -1.92 -4.85
CA GLY A 205 12.38 -0.86 -4.31
C GLY A 205 13.60 -0.60 -5.21
N VAL A 206 14.31 -1.67 -5.59
CA VAL A 206 15.45 -1.58 -6.51
C VAL A 206 15.04 -1.01 -7.87
N ASN A 207 13.90 -1.46 -8.41
CA ASN A 207 13.43 -1.03 -9.72
C ASN A 207 13.18 0.47 -9.79
N PHE A 208 12.39 1.02 -8.87
CA PHE A 208 12.09 2.45 -8.87
C PHE A 208 13.30 3.31 -8.48
N PHE A 209 14.18 2.82 -7.60
CA PHE A 209 15.43 3.53 -7.30
C PHE A 209 16.27 3.75 -8.57
N VAL A 210 16.48 2.69 -9.35
CA VAL A 210 17.23 2.78 -10.62
C VAL A 210 16.48 3.63 -11.64
N THR A 211 15.17 3.43 -11.79
CA THR A 211 14.31 4.18 -12.73
C THR A 211 14.43 5.68 -12.49
N ILE A 212 14.23 6.13 -11.23
CA ILE A 212 14.26 7.55 -10.89
C ILE A 212 15.64 8.16 -11.11
N LEU A 213 16.73 7.40 -10.93
CA LEU A 213 18.09 7.92 -11.07
C LEU A 213 18.62 7.90 -12.51
N ARG A 214 18.24 6.90 -13.31
CA ARG A 214 18.90 6.59 -14.59
C ARG A 214 18.01 6.82 -15.82
N MET A 215 16.69 6.87 -15.67
CA MET A 215 15.76 6.97 -16.82
C MET A 215 15.04 8.32 -16.93
N ARG A 216 15.51 9.35 -16.22
CA ARG A 216 14.92 10.69 -16.31
C ARG A 216 15.11 11.28 -17.70
N ALA A 217 14.12 12.06 -18.12
CA ALA A 217 14.20 12.93 -19.27
C ALA A 217 15.42 13.89 -19.18
N PRO A 218 16.06 14.20 -20.32
CA PRO A 218 17.22 15.08 -20.36
C PRO A 218 16.88 16.48 -19.83
N GLY A 219 17.83 17.11 -19.13
CA GLY A 219 17.67 18.42 -18.51
C GLY A 219 16.97 18.43 -17.13
N MET A 220 16.40 17.30 -16.70
CA MET A 220 15.82 17.12 -15.36
C MET A 220 16.89 16.73 -14.34
N SER A 221 17.50 17.73 -13.70
CA SER A 221 18.37 17.49 -12.54
C SER A 221 17.56 17.02 -11.33
N MET A 222 18.22 16.45 -10.32
CA MET A 222 17.57 15.98 -9.08
C MET A 222 16.66 17.04 -8.46
N MET A 223 17.14 18.30 -8.37
CA MET A 223 16.38 19.40 -7.78
C MET A 223 15.29 19.98 -8.70
N LYS A 224 14.98 19.32 -9.83
CA LYS A 224 13.81 19.62 -10.67
C LYS A 224 12.73 18.53 -10.61
N LEU A 225 12.97 17.40 -9.93
CA LEU A 225 11.97 16.34 -9.80
C LEU A 225 10.71 16.84 -9.09
N PRO A 226 9.50 16.39 -9.49
CA PRO A 226 8.30 16.56 -8.70
C PRO A 226 8.46 15.99 -7.28
N VAL A 227 7.72 16.52 -6.31
CA VAL A 227 7.89 16.12 -4.90
C VAL A 227 7.41 14.69 -4.68
N PHE A 228 6.39 14.25 -5.41
CA PHE A 228 5.98 12.84 -5.40
C PHE A 228 7.12 11.90 -5.83
N THR A 229 7.88 12.27 -6.86
CA THR A 229 9.03 11.48 -7.31
C THR A 229 10.17 11.48 -6.27
N TRP A 230 10.46 12.62 -5.63
CA TRP A 230 11.44 12.68 -4.53
C TRP A 230 11.05 11.81 -3.33
N ALA A 231 9.78 11.86 -2.93
CA ALA A 231 9.28 11.05 -1.83
C ALA A 231 9.27 9.56 -2.17
N SER A 232 8.94 9.23 -3.42
CA SER A 232 9.06 7.88 -3.97
C SER A 232 10.51 7.40 -3.95
N LEU A 233 11.48 8.23 -4.36
CA LEU A 233 12.91 7.87 -4.28
C LEU A 233 13.34 7.53 -2.85
N CYS A 234 12.98 8.38 -1.89
CA CYS A 234 13.27 8.16 -0.47
C CYS A 234 12.65 6.85 0.04
N THR A 235 11.40 6.59 -0.36
CA THR A 235 10.68 5.35 -0.04
C THR A 235 11.41 4.12 -0.57
N ASN A 236 11.90 4.17 -1.81
CA ASN A 236 12.64 3.07 -2.40
C ASN A 236 13.99 2.82 -1.70
N VAL A 237 14.67 3.88 -1.25
CA VAL A 237 15.88 3.76 -0.42
C VAL A 237 15.56 3.04 0.89
N LEU A 238 14.46 3.42 1.57
CA LEU A 238 14.03 2.75 2.78
C LEU A 238 13.69 1.28 2.52
N ILE A 239 12.97 0.96 1.44
CA ILE A 239 12.63 -0.43 1.09
C ILE A 239 13.90 -1.26 0.95
N ILE A 240 14.88 -0.79 0.17
CA ILE A 240 16.14 -1.49 -0.10
C ILE A 240 16.92 -1.77 1.20
N ALA A 241 16.92 -0.81 2.14
CA ALA A 241 17.66 -0.94 3.39
C ALA A 241 16.90 -1.71 4.49
N ALA A 242 15.57 -1.61 4.56
CA ALA A 242 14.77 -2.18 5.65
C ALA A 242 14.26 -3.61 5.38
N PHE A 243 13.82 -3.93 4.15
CA PHE A 243 13.25 -5.25 3.84
C PHE A 243 14.20 -6.44 4.03
N PRO A 244 15.53 -6.32 3.83
CA PRO A 244 16.46 -7.38 4.17
C PRO A 244 16.38 -7.80 5.65
N ILE A 245 16.13 -6.84 6.56
CA ILE A 245 15.98 -7.13 7.99
C ILE A 245 14.75 -8.00 8.24
N LEU A 246 13.60 -7.68 7.63
CA LEU A 246 12.39 -8.52 7.71
C LEU A 246 12.65 -9.93 7.16
N THR A 247 13.27 -10.00 5.97
CA THR A 247 13.58 -11.25 5.27
C THR A 247 14.41 -12.20 6.14
N VAL A 248 15.45 -11.66 6.79
CA VAL A 248 16.31 -12.44 7.70
C VAL A 248 15.57 -12.80 8.98
N THR A 249 14.84 -11.86 9.58
CA THR A 249 14.12 -12.10 10.85
C THR A 249 13.07 -13.21 10.71
N ILE A 250 12.28 -13.18 9.63
CA ILE A 250 11.31 -14.23 9.32
C ILE A 250 12.01 -15.56 8.97
N ALA A 251 13.13 -15.51 8.24
CA ALA A 251 13.91 -16.72 7.96
C ALA A 251 14.44 -17.37 9.24
N LEU A 252 14.98 -16.59 10.17
CA LEU A 252 15.44 -17.09 11.48
C LEU A 252 14.28 -17.71 12.28
N LEU A 253 13.11 -17.07 12.30
CA LEU A 253 11.92 -17.64 12.95
C LEU A 253 11.45 -18.93 12.26
N THR A 254 11.58 -19.01 10.94
CA THR A 254 11.29 -20.22 10.17
C THR A 254 12.24 -21.34 10.55
N LEU A 255 13.54 -21.06 10.71
CA LEU A 255 14.53 -22.06 11.14
C LEU A 255 14.21 -22.57 12.56
N ASP A 256 13.81 -21.69 13.48
CA ASP A 256 13.40 -22.08 14.84
C ASP A 256 12.20 -23.03 14.80
N ARG A 257 11.24 -22.78 13.90
CA ARG A 257 10.04 -23.61 13.74
C ARG A 257 10.27 -24.89 12.93
N TYR A 258 11.16 -24.90 11.93
CA TYR A 258 11.27 -26.01 10.98
C TYR A 258 12.41 -26.96 11.30
N LEU A 259 13.52 -26.42 11.83
CA LEU A 259 14.76 -27.16 12.05
C LEU A 259 15.14 -27.26 13.54
N GLY A 260 14.33 -26.68 14.43
CA GLY A 260 14.58 -26.71 15.86
C GLY A 260 15.83 -25.91 16.27
N THR A 261 16.12 -24.82 15.55
CA THR A 261 17.17 -23.89 15.98
C THR A 261 16.74 -23.12 17.23
N HIS A 262 17.70 -22.43 17.84
CA HIS A 262 17.52 -21.71 19.11
C HIS A 262 17.88 -20.22 18.96
N PHE A 263 17.35 -19.53 17.95
CA PHE A 263 17.56 -18.09 17.81
C PHE A 263 16.76 -17.31 18.85
N PHE A 264 15.46 -17.60 18.97
CA PHE A 264 14.50 -16.85 19.77
C PHE A 264 13.77 -17.71 20.82
N THR A 265 14.16 -18.97 20.98
CA THR A 265 13.60 -19.89 21.98
C THR A 265 13.95 -19.46 23.41
N ASN A 266 13.18 -19.93 24.39
CA ASN A 266 13.45 -19.66 25.81
C ASN A 266 14.61 -20.49 26.38
N ASP A 267 14.85 -21.67 25.80
CA ASP A 267 15.88 -22.62 26.25
C ASP A 267 17.06 -22.66 25.28
N MET A 268 18.12 -23.38 25.66
CA MET A 268 19.29 -23.72 24.84
C MET A 268 20.05 -22.49 24.29
N GLY A 269 19.98 -21.37 25.02
CA GLY A 269 20.71 -20.14 24.72
C GLY A 269 20.01 -19.15 23.78
N GLY A 270 18.76 -19.43 23.37
CA GLY A 270 17.96 -18.50 22.56
C GLY A 270 17.60 -17.21 23.30
N ASN A 271 17.26 -16.15 22.54
CA ASN A 271 16.89 -14.86 23.10
C ASN A 271 15.74 -14.21 22.31
N MET A 272 14.53 -14.27 22.88
CA MET A 272 13.34 -13.69 22.27
C MET A 272 13.43 -12.17 22.07
N MET A 273 14.11 -11.44 22.96
CA MET A 273 14.24 -9.98 22.87
C MET A 273 14.98 -9.54 21.61
N MET A 274 15.86 -10.38 21.06
CA MET A 274 16.55 -10.11 19.80
C MET A 274 15.56 -10.03 18.64
N TYR A 275 14.54 -10.89 18.61
CA TYR A 275 13.48 -10.81 17.58
C TYR A 275 12.77 -9.45 17.65
N ILE A 276 12.36 -9.02 18.85
CA ILE A 276 11.66 -7.74 19.04
C ILE A 276 12.54 -6.59 18.54
N ASN A 277 13.83 -6.62 18.85
CA ASN A 277 14.76 -5.62 18.35
C ASN A 277 14.87 -5.61 16.81
N LEU A 278 15.08 -6.78 16.19
CA LEU A 278 15.24 -6.91 14.74
C LEU A 278 13.97 -6.54 13.96
N ILE A 279 12.82 -7.07 14.39
CA ILE A 279 11.56 -6.87 13.66
C ILE A 279 11.17 -5.39 13.67
N TRP A 280 11.44 -4.64 14.74
CA TRP A 280 11.17 -3.20 14.77
C TRP A 280 12.20 -2.36 14.05
N ALA A 281 13.45 -2.83 13.95
CA ALA A 281 14.46 -2.20 13.08
C ALA A 281 14.01 -2.19 11.61
N TRP A 282 13.17 -3.13 11.19
CA TRP A 282 12.39 -3.04 9.94
C TRP A 282 11.07 -2.26 10.11
N GLY A 283 10.28 -2.60 11.13
CA GLY A 283 8.88 -2.19 11.24
C GLY A 283 8.68 -0.69 11.41
N HIS A 284 9.66 0.03 11.96
CA HIS A 284 9.57 1.48 12.04
C HIS A 284 9.91 2.20 10.72
N PRO A 285 10.99 1.84 9.98
CA PRO A 285 11.15 2.29 8.59
C PRO A 285 9.92 2.02 7.71
N GLU A 286 9.25 0.88 7.90
CA GLU A 286 8.04 0.51 7.14
C GLU A 286 6.93 1.56 7.22
N VAL A 287 6.67 2.13 8.40
CA VAL A 287 5.60 3.15 8.52
C VAL A 287 5.96 4.42 7.73
N TYR A 288 7.25 4.72 7.54
CA TYR A 288 7.68 5.81 6.68
C TYR A 288 7.65 5.47 5.20
N ILE A 289 7.89 4.21 4.85
CA ILE A 289 7.70 3.70 3.47
C ILE A 289 6.26 3.94 3.01
N LEU A 290 5.28 3.81 3.91
CA LEU A 290 3.88 4.10 3.61
C LEU A 290 3.57 5.60 3.55
N VAL A 291 4.09 6.40 4.50
CA VAL A 291 3.70 7.81 4.64
C VAL A 291 4.41 8.76 3.68
N LEU A 292 5.65 8.45 3.27
CA LEU A 292 6.43 9.35 2.43
C LEU A 292 5.79 9.57 1.05
N PRO A 293 5.37 8.53 0.30
CA PRO A 293 4.76 8.73 -1.01
C PRO A 293 3.48 9.55 -0.93
N VAL A 294 2.63 9.31 0.07
CA VAL A 294 1.39 10.08 0.26
C VAL A 294 1.66 11.55 0.60
N PHE A 295 2.73 11.87 1.32
CA PHE A 295 3.19 13.27 1.45
C PHE A 295 3.56 13.89 0.10
N GLY A 296 4.11 13.09 -0.81
CA GLY A 296 4.30 13.46 -2.20
C GLY A 296 2.98 13.78 -2.89
N ILE A 297 1.97 12.91 -2.76
CA ILE A 297 0.64 13.10 -3.33
C ILE A 297 0.01 14.41 -2.83
N PHE A 298 0.01 14.64 -1.51
CA PHE A 298 -0.53 15.87 -0.93
C PHE A 298 0.21 17.12 -1.43
N SER A 299 1.50 17.03 -1.70
CA SER A 299 2.26 18.14 -2.30
C SER A 299 1.76 18.49 -3.71
N GLU A 300 1.59 17.49 -4.57
CA GLU A 300 1.10 17.68 -5.94
C GLU A 300 -0.35 18.19 -5.97
N VAL A 301 -1.21 17.61 -5.14
CA VAL A 301 -2.62 18.03 -5.01
C VAL A 301 -2.72 19.45 -4.48
N THR A 302 -1.97 19.80 -3.42
CA THR A 302 -1.98 21.16 -2.85
C THR A 302 -1.55 22.20 -3.87
N ALA A 303 -0.46 21.96 -4.62
CA ALA A 303 0.03 22.89 -5.63
C ALA A 303 -0.95 23.06 -6.81
N THR A 304 -1.61 21.97 -7.22
CA THR A 304 -2.56 21.97 -8.33
C THR A 304 -3.85 22.70 -7.97
N PHE A 305 -4.50 22.33 -6.86
CA PHE A 305 -5.79 22.91 -6.49
C PHE A 305 -5.68 24.25 -5.77
N SER A 306 -4.48 24.68 -5.35
CA SER A 306 -4.22 26.07 -4.91
C SER A 306 -3.78 26.99 -6.05
N LYS A 307 -3.60 26.45 -7.27
CA LYS A 307 -3.12 27.12 -8.49
C LYS A 307 -1.81 27.90 -8.28
N LYS A 308 -0.92 27.38 -7.45
CA LYS A 308 0.33 28.05 -7.05
C LYS A 308 1.49 27.06 -7.03
N ARG A 309 2.71 27.56 -7.29
CA ARG A 309 3.93 26.77 -7.06
C ARG A 309 4.01 26.36 -5.60
N LEU A 310 4.50 25.14 -5.36
CA LEU A 310 4.71 24.63 -4.01
C LEU A 310 5.68 25.52 -3.23
N PHE A 311 5.27 25.94 -2.03
CA PHE A 311 6.09 26.73 -1.12
C PHE A 311 7.15 25.84 -0.46
N GLY A 312 8.38 26.35 -0.31
CA GLY A 312 9.44 25.66 0.40
C GLY A 312 9.89 24.33 -0.25
N TYR A 313 9.89 24.22 -1.58
CA TYR A 313 10.27 22.99 -2.29
C TYR A 313 11.61 22.38 -1.80
N THR A 314 12.66 23.19 -1.69
CA THR A 314 13.97 22.74 -1.19
C THR A 314 13.87 22.20 0.25
N SER A 315 13.14 22.92 1.11
CA SER A 315 12.88 22.50 2.49
C SER A 315 12.10 21.18 2.55
N LEU A 316 11.13 20.96 1.65
CA LEU A 316 10.37 19.70 1.57
C LEU A 316 11.23 18.52 1.14
N VAL A 317 12.13 18.72 0.17
CA VAL A 317 13.07 17.69 -0.27
C VAL A 317 14.02 17.33 0.87
N TRP A 318 14.66 18.32 1.50
CA TRP A 318 15.56 18.07 2.63
C TRP A 318 14.85 17.46 3.83
N ALA A 319 13.64 17.89 4.15
CA ALA A 319 12.83 17.26 5.20
C ALA A 319 12.58 15.77 4.91
N THR A 320 12.31 15.42 3.65
CA THR A 320 12.09 14.01 3.24
C THR A 320 13.39 13.20 3.35
N ILE A 321 14.54 13.76 2.97
CA ILE A 321 15.85 13.12 3.13
C ILE A 321 16.19 12.91 4.61
N VAL A 322 15.96 13.92 5.46
CA VAL A 322 16.19 13.81 6.90
C VAL A 322 15.30 12.74 7.52
N ILE A 323 14.01 12.66 7.16
CA ILE A 323 13.13 11.56 7.60
C ILE A 323 13.70 10.20 7.19
N THR A 324 14.19 10.09 5.95
CA THR A 324 14.77 8.84 5.42
C THR A 324 15.94 8.37 6.29
N ILE A 325 16.86 9.26 6.63
CA ILE A 325 18.02 8.92 7.47
C ILE A 325 17.59 8.61 8.90
N LEU A 326 16.78 9.47 9.51
CA LEU A 326 16.41 9.34 10.92
C LEU A 326 15.50 8.14 11.19
N SER A 327 14.76 7.65 10.19
CA SER A 327 13.89 6.47 10.32
C SER A 327 14.63 5.22 10.81
N PHE A 328 15.95 5.15 10.61
CA PHE A 328 16.81 4.04 11.03
C PHE A 328 17.40 4.18 12.43
N ILE A 329 17.09 5.22 13.21
CA ILE A 329 17.69 5.42 14.55
C ILE A 329 16.67 5.61 15.67
N VAL A 330 15.46 5.10 15.49
CA VAL A 330 14.33 5.35 16.41
C VAL A 330 13.53 4.10 16.78
N TRP A 331 13.82 2.94 16.19
CA TRP A 331 13.00 1.73 16.32
C TRP A 331 12.79 1.23 17.76
N LEU A 332 13.73 1.51 18.67
CA LEU A 332 13.63 1.07 20.07
C LEU A 332 12.42 1.63 20.82
N HIS A 333 11.84 2.75 20.35
CA HIS A 333 10.65 3.32 21.01
C HIS A 333 9.45 2.37 21.04
N HIS A 334 9.43 1.34 20.18
CA HIS A 334 8.36 0.34 20.17
C HIS A 334 8.41 -0.62 21.36
N PHE A 335 9.51 -0.63 22.11
CA PHE A 335 9.73 -1.54 23.22
C PHE A 335 10.51 -0.88 24.38
N PHE A 336 10.23 0.40 24.67
CA PHE A 336 10.77 1.08 25.87
C PHE A 336 10.50 0.33 27.19
N THR A 337 9.46 -0.49 27.21
CA THR A 337 9.02 -1.32 28.35
C THR A 337 9.74 -2.66 28.46
N MET A 338 10.70 -2.97 27.56
CA MET A 338 11.45 -4.23 27.55
C MET A 338 12.71 -4.20 28.45
N GLY A 339 12.84 -3.22 29.34
CA GLY A 339 13.87 -3.20 30.37
C GLY A 339 15.23 -2.59 29.98
N SER A 340 15.32 -1.92 28.83
CA SER A 340 16.51 -1.13 28.45
C SER A 340 16.81 -0.05 29.50
N GLY A 341 18.10 0.25 29.71
CA GLY A 341 18.54 1.28 30.66
C GLY A 341 18.07 2.69 30.29
N ALA A 342 18.03 3.59 31.29
CA ALA A 342 17.51 4.96 31.14
C ALA A 342 18.18 5.76 30.00
N ASN A 343 19.50 5.62 29.84
CA ASN A 343 20.26 6.31 28.79
C ASN A 343 19.82 5.89 27.38
N VAL A 344 19.56 4.59 27.18
CA VAL A 344 19.10 4.05 25.89
C VAL A 344 17.70 4.58 25.59
N ASN A 345 16.79 4.51 26.57
CA ASN A 345 15.43 5.02 26.42
C ASN A 345 15.42 6.54 26.14
N ALA A 346 16.25 7.31 26.84
CA ALA A 346 16.37 8.75 26.62
C ALA A 346 16.90 9.08 25.21
N PHE A 347 17.95 8.39 24.75
CA PHE A 347 18.50 8.59 23.40
C PHE A 347 17.44 8.35 22.31
N PHE A 348 16.79 7.18 22.34
CA PHE A 348 15.79 6.83 21.32
C PHE A 348 14.52 7.69 21.43
N GLY A 349 14.13 8.09 22.65
CA GLY A 349 13.03 9.06 22.85
C GLY A 349 13.34 10.41 22.20
N ILE A 350 14.53 10.97 22.46
CA ILE A 350 14.98 12.24 21.87
C ILE A 350 15.06 12.13 20.35
N ALA A 351 15.69 11.08 19.82
CA ALA A 351 15.79 10.84 18.38
C ALA A 351 14.41 10.79 17.71
N THR A 352 13.44 10.13 18.35
CA THR A 352 12.05 10.05 17.85
C THR A 352 11.38 11.42 17.84
N MET A 353 11.54 12.22 18.89
CA MET A 353 11.00 13.57 18.95
C MET A 353 11.60 14.48 17.86
N ILE A 354 12.90 14.34 17.54
CA ILE A 354 13.57 15.12 16.48
C ILE A 354 12.92 14.88 15.11
N ILE A 355 12.45 13.66 14.81
CA ILE A 355 11.79 13.36 13.52
C ILE A 355 10.49 14.16 13.31
N SER A 356 9.86 14.64 14.38
CA SER A 356 8.66 15.48 14.26
C SER A 356 8.93 16.81 13.54
N ILE A 357 10.15 17.35 13.64
CA ILE A 357 10.52 18.66 13.06
C ILE A 357 10.42 18.64 11.53
N PRO A 358 11.08 17.72 10.78
CA PRO A 358 10.89 17.60 9.34
C PRO A 358 9.42 17.52 8.93
N THR A 359 8.62 16.71 9.63
CA THR A 359 7.21 16.51 9.30
C THR A 359 6.40 17.79 9.52
N GLY A 360 6.66 18.51 10.62
CA GLY A 360 6.07 19.83 10.88
C GLY A 360 6.39 20.82 9.76
N VAL A 361 7.65 20.90 9.32
CA VAL A 361 8.06 21.74 8.17
C VAL A 361 7.25 21.41 6.92
N LYS A 362 6.95 20.13 6.66
CA LYS A 362 6.10 19.75 5.51
C LYS A 362 4.67 20.27 5.64
N ILE A 363 4.05 20.11 6.81
CA ILE A 363 2.70 20.61 7.11
C ILE A 363 2.60 22.12 6.88
N PHE A 364 3.53 22.89 7.43
CA PHE A 364 3.54 24.34 7.25
C PHE A 364 3.78 24.76 5.79
N ASN A 365 4.64 24.05 5.05
CA ASN A 365 4.84 24.33 3.62
C ASN A 365 3.58 24.09 2.80
N TRP A 366 2.78 23.06 3.10
CA TRP A 366 1.47 22.86 2.45
C TRP A 366 0.49 23.99 2.79
N LEU A 367 0.40 24.38 4.07
CA LEU A 367 -0.43 25.52 4.49
C LEU A 367 -0.02 26.83 3.79
N PHE A 368 1.28 27.12 3.67
CA PHE A 368 1.77 28.31 2.96
C PHE A 368 1.66 28.22 1.43
N THR A 369 1.52 27.02 0.88
CA THR A 369 1.14 26.83 -0.52
C THR A 369 -0.32 27.19 -0.75
N MET A 370 -1.20 26.80 0.17
CA MET A 370 -2.62 27.22 0.14
C MET A 370 -2.79 28.72 0.39
N TYR A 371 -1.95 29.31 1.26
CA TYR A 371 -1.97 30.74 1.55
C TYR A 371 -1.75 31.60 0.29
N ARG A 372 -2.66 32.55 0.07
CA ARG A 372 -2.74 33.40 -1.14
C ARG A 372 -2.84 32.60 -2.46
N GLY A 373 -3.24 31.34 -2.41
CA GLY A 373 -3.67 30.57 -3.59
C GLY A 373 -5.14 30.82 -3.91
N ARG A 374 -5.65 30.16 -4.96
CA ARG A 374 -7.08 30.05 -5.26
C ARG A 374 -7.49 28.61 -5.08
N ILE A 375 -8.09 28.29 -3.93
CA ILE A 375 -8.37 26.91 -3.52
C ILE A 375 -9.64 26.41 -4.21
N GLU A 376 -9.50 25.40 -5.05
CA GLU A 376 -10.61 24.65 -5.63
C GLU A 376 -10.95 23.45 -4.74
N PHE A 377 -12.11 23.47 -4.09
CA PHE A 377 -12.59 22.39 -3.22
C PHE A 377 -13.14 21.20 -4.00
N LYS A 378 -12.26 20.56 -4.78
CA LYS A 378 -12.50 19.24 -5.36
C LYS A 378 -12.14 18.14 -4.37
N THR A 379 -12.63 16.94 -4.61
CA THR A 379 -12.48 15.77 -3.72
C THR A 379 -11.01 15.51 -3.33
N PRO A 380 -10.00 15.55 -4.23
CA PRO A 380 -8.59 15.42 -3.83
C PRO A 380 -8.15 16.47 -2.79
N MET A 381 -8.63 17.71 -2.91
CA MET A 381 -8.30 18.79 -1.98
C MET A 381 -9.02 18.61 -0.64
N LEU A 382 -10.24 18.07 -0.62
CA LEU A 382 -10.94 17.72 0.63
C LEU A 382 -10.16 16.67 1.43
N TRP A 383 -9.71 15.60 0.77
CA TRP A 383 -8.84 14.59 1.40
C TRP A 383 -7.56 15.21 1.96
N THR A 384 -6.94 16.15 1.22
CA THR A 384 -5.74 16.88 1.67
C THR A 384 -6.01 17.71 2.94
N VAL A 385 -7.12 18.45 2.99
CA VAL A 385 -7.48 19.24 4.18
C VAL A 385 -7.81 18.33 5.37
N GLY A 386 -8.55 17.24 5.14
CA GLY A 386 -8.81 16.23 6.16
C GLY A 386 -7.53 15.62 6.71
N PHE A 387 -6.58 15.30 5.83
CA PHE A 387 -5.24 14.86 6.21
C PHE A 387 -4.53 15.86 7.12
N LEU A 388 -4.46 17.14 6.75
CA LEU A 388 -3.75 18.16 7.54
C LEU A 388 -4.29 18.23 8.97
N VAL A 389 -5.62 18.15 9.14
CA VAL A 389 -6.26 18.18 10.47
C VAL A 389 -6.00 16.89 11.23
N THR A 390 -6.37 15.75 10.64
CA THR A 390 -6.29 14.45 11.31
C THR A 390 -4.86 14.08 11.65
N PHE A 391 -3.96 14.16 10.67
CA PHE A 391 -2.55 13.81 10.85
C PHE A 391 -1.82 14.71 11.84
N SER A 392 -2.22 15.97 12.01
CA SER A 392 -1.65 16.83 13.06
C SER A 392 -1.99 16.32 14.46
N ILE A 393 -3.23 15.86 14.68
CA ILE A 393 -3.64 15.24 15.96
C ILE A 393 -2.92 13.91 16.17
N GLY A 394 -2.84 13.08 15.14
CA GLY A 394 -2.07 11.83 15.16
C GLY A 394 -0.60 12.07 15.49
N GLY A 395 0.06 13.00 14.80
CA GLY A 395 1.47 13.35 15.03
C GLY A 395 1.73 13.85 16.46
N MET A 396 0.86 14.72 16.98
CA MET A 396 0.96 15.23 18.36
C MET A 396 0.92 14.09 19.40
N THR A 397 -0.01 13.15 19.26
CA THR A 397 -0.10 12.00 20.17
C THR A 397 1.09 11.04 20.03
N GLY A 398 1.68 10.95 18.84
CA GLY A 398 2.92 10.17 18.62
C GLY A 398 4.13 10.77 19.31
N VAL A 399 4.27 12.10 19.28
CA VAL A 399 5.32 12.80 20.02
C VAL A 399 5.17 12.59 21.53
N LEU A 400 3.94 12.55 22.05
CA LEU A 400 3.70 12.21 23.46
C LEU A 400 4.16 10.77 23.77
N LEU A 401 3.83 9.79 22.92
CA LEU A 401 4.28 8.40 23.07
C LEU A 401 5.80 8.21 22.90
N ALA A 402 6.48 9.14 22.24
CA ALA A 402 7.94 9.13 22.13
C ALA A 402 8.64 9.44 23.47
N VAL A 403 7.93 9.98 24.45
CA VAL A 403 8.47 10.23 25.80
C VAL A 403 8.39 8.93 26.62
N PRO A 404 9.53 8.30 26.99
CA PRO A 404 9.51 6.98 27.63
C PRO A 404 8.66 6.93 28.91
N GLY A 405 8.70 7.97 29.75
CA GLY A 405 7.90 8.05 30.97
C GLY A 405 6.39 8.03 30.72
N ALA A 406 5.91 8.66 29.66
CA ALA A 406 4.50 8.59 29.25
C ALA A 406 4.20 7.23 28.59
N ASN A 407 5.14 6.72 27.78
CA ASN A 407 4.98 5.42 27.14
C ASN A 407 4.88 4.28 28.17
N PHE A 408 5.51 4.36 29.34
CA PHE A 408 5.38 3.32 30.37
C PHE A 408 3.94 3.05 30.80
N VAL A 409 3.06 4.07 30.78
CA VAL A 409 1.65 3.91 31.14
C VAL A 409 0.72 3.78 29.92
N LEU A 410 1.14 4.25 28.75
CA LEU A 410 0.35 4.21 27.51
C LEU A 410 0.72 3.05 26.57
N HIS A 411 1.84 2.36 26.81
CA HIS A 411 2.31 1.28 25.97
C HIS A 411 1.29 0.14 25.93
N ASN A 412 0.94 -0.32 24.73
CA ASN A 412 -0.08 -1.33 24.44
C ASN A 412 -1.52 -1.00 24.90
N SER A 413 -1.78 0.19 25.46
CA SER A 413 -3.15 0.64 25.69
C SER A 413 -3.87 0.99 24.39
N LEU A 414 -5.18 1.23 24.45
CA LEU A 414 -5.92 1.71 23.28
C LEU A 414 -5.44 3.07 22.77
N PHE A 415 -4.67 3.84 23.57
CA PHE A 415 -4.05 5.09 23.13
C PHE A 415 -3.07 4.85 21.98
N LEU A 416 -2.27 3.78 22.04
CA LEU A 416 -1.35 3.39 20.96
C LEU A 416 -2.12 3.07 19.68
N ILE A 417 -3.21 2.31 19.78
CA ILE A 417 -4.05 1.95 18.64
C ILE A 417 -4.69 3.20 18.04
N ALA A 418 -5.22 4.09 18.87
CA ALA A 418 -5.82 5.35 18.44
C ALA A 418 -4.81 6.23 17.69
N HIS A 419 -3.61 6.41 18.25
CA HIS A 419 -2.51 7.15 17.62
C HIS A 419 -2.15 6.57 16.24
N PHE A 420 -1.86 5.27 16.19
CA PHE A 420 -1.38 4.63 14.97
C PHE A 420 -2.44 4.63 13.86
N HIS A 421 -3.71 4.35 14.20
CA HIS A 421 -4.81 4.44 13.24
C HIS A 421 -5.04 5.87 12.75
N ASN A 422 -4.81 6.87 13.60
CA ASN A 422 -4.93 8.27 13.23
C ASN A 422 -3.92 8.65 12.14
N VAL A 423 -2.66 8.27 12.30
CA VAL A 423 -1.62 8.57 11.30
C VAL A 423 -1.73 7.70 10.04
N ILE A 424 -2.16 6.43 10.14
CA ILE A 424 -2.32 5.55 8.97
C ILE A 424 -3.60 5.89 8.19
N ILE A 425 -4.75 6.04 8.83
CA ILE A 425 -5.99 6.37 8.11
C ILE A 425 -5.92 7.81 7.60
N GLY A 426 -5.62 8.77 8.48
CA GLY A 426 -5.57 10.18 8.14
C GLY A 426 -4.42 10.54 7.21
N GLY A 427 -3.26 9.86 7.31
CA GLY A 427 -2.12 10.06 6.44
C GLY A 427 -2.17 9.21 5.17
N VAL A 428 -2.13 7.89 5.33
CA VAL A 428 -1.93 6.94 4.23
C VAL A 428 -3.22 6.72 3.45
N VAL A 429 -4.31 6.28 4.10
CA VAL A 429 -5.56 5.94 3.39
C VAL A 429 -6.17 7.17 2.71
N PHE A 430 -6.23 8.31 3.41
CA PHE A 430 -6.72 9.57 2.82
C PHE A 430 -5.83 10.01 1.65
N GLY A 431 -4.51 9.85 1.75
CA GLY A 431 -3.59 10.15 0.66
C GLY A 431 -3.76 9.23 -0.55
N CYS A 432 -4.03 7.94 -0.31
CA CYS A 432 -4.34 6.97 -1.36
C CYS A 432 -5.64 7.30 -2.09
N PHE A 433 -6.69 7.73 -1.38
CA PHE A 433 -7.95 8.19 -2.00
C PHE A 433 -7.78 9.53 -2.71
N ALA A 434 -6.99 10.46 -2.17
CA ALA A 434 -6.62 11.69 -2.85
C ALA A 434 -5.90 11.39 -4.18
N GLY A 435 -4.88 10.52 -4.14
CA GLY A 435 -4.11 10.12 -5.31
C GLY A 435 -4.96 9.37 -6.35
N THR A 436 -5.79 8.44 -5.90
CA THR A 436 -6.74 7.74 -6.79
C THR A 436 -7.64 8.73 -7.49
N THR A 437 -8.29 9.64 -6.75
CA THR A 437 -9.22 10.61 -7.34
C THR A 437 -8.51 11.59 -8.26
N TYR A 438 -7.28 11.99 -7.90
CA TYR A 438 -6.47 12.92 -8.68
C TYR A 438 -6.01 12.29 -10.00
N TRP A 439 -5.44 11.09 -9.99
CA TRP A 439 -4.88 10.44 -11.18
C TRP A 439 -5.85 9.45 -11.88
N PHE A 440 -7.08 9.29 -11.41
CA PHE A 440 -8.08 8.43 -12.08
C PHE A 440 -8.26 8.74 -13.57
N PRO A 441 -8.37 10.02 -14.01
CA PRO A 441 -8.50 10.35 -15.42
C PRO A 441 -7.27 9.94 -16.23
N LYS A 442 -6.09 10.00 -15.61
CA LYS A 442 -4.84 9.59 -16.26
C LYS A 442 -4.80 8.07 -16.48
N ALA A 443 -5.36 7.27 -15.57
CA ALA A 443 -5.41 5.82 -15.73
C ALA A 443 -6.52 5.34 -16.70
N PHE A 444 -7.68 6.00 -16.71
CA PHE A 444 -8.89 5.48 -17.37
C PHE A 444 -9.53 6.40 -18.42
N GLY A 445 -9.08 7.65 -18.54
CA GLY A 445 -9.57 8.62 -19.53
C GLY A 445 -10.85 9.38 -19.15
N PHE A 446 -11.36 9.23 -17.92
CA PHE A 446 -12.53 9.95 -17.43
C PHE A 446 -12.43 10.30 -15.95
N THR A 447 -13.19 11.29 -15.51
CA THR A 447 -13.20 11.76 -14.11
C THR A 447 -14.17 10.97 -13.23
N LEU A 448 -13.83 10.85 -11.95
CA LEU A 448 -14.73 10.26 -10.95
C LEU A 448 -15.90 11.19 -10.61
N ASN A 449 -17.00 10.62 -10.13
CA ASN A 449 -18.20 11.36 -9.76
C ASN A 449 -17.94 12.15 -8.48
N GLU A 450 -17.97 13.48 -8.60
CA GLU A 450 -17.63 14.39 -7.51
C GLU A 450 -18.61 14.27 -6.32
N LYS A 451 -19.91 14.11 -6.58
CA LYS A 451 -20.94 14.08 -5.52
C LYS A 451 -20.74 12.90 -4.58
N TRP A 452 -20.47 11.71 -5.12
CA TRP A 452 -20.22 10.52 -4.31
C TRP A 452 -18.85 10.54 -3.65
N GLY A 453 -17.83 11.15 -4.29
CA GLY A 453 -16.52 11.38 -3.67
C GLY A 453 -16.59 12.26 -2.43
N VAL A 454 -17.34 13.36 -2.49
CA VAL A 454 -17.57 14.26 -1.34
C VAL A 454 -18.32 13.53 -0.21
N ARG A 455 -19.32 12.70 -0.53
CA ARG A 455 -20.03 11.88 0.47
C ARG A 455 -19.10 10.88 1.14
N ALA A 456 -18.30 10.16 0.35
CA ALA A 456 -17.33 9.22 0.86
C ALA A 456 -16.37 9.92 1.84
N PHE A 457 -15.81 11.07 1.45
CA PHE A 457 -14.95 11.88 2.31
C PHE A 457 -15.60 12.21 3.66
N TRP A 458 -16.82 12.75 3.66
CA TRP A 458 -17.47 13.16 4.90
C TRP A 458 -17.80 11.99 5.83
N PHE A 459 -18.24 10.85 5.29
CA PHE A 459 -18.46 9.65 6.08
C PHE A 459 -17.16 9.07 6.64
N TRP A 460 -16.08 9.08 5.85
CA TRP A 460 -14.76 8.63 6.29
C TRP A 460 -14.21 9.49 7.42
N ILE A 461 -14.18 10.82 7.26
CA ILE A 461 -13.59 11.71 8.27
C ILE A 461 -14.42 11.71 9.56
N SER A 462 -15.76 11.86 9.47
CA SER A 462 -16.62 11.84 10.64
C SER A 462 -16.60 10.48 11.34
N GLY A 463 -16.71 9.39 10.58
CA GLY A 463 -16.64 8.03 11.09
C GLY A 463 -15.30 7.73 11.76
N PHE A 464 -14.19 8.20 11.18
CA PHE A 464 -12.86 8.08 11.78
C PHE A 464 -12.79 8.77 13.15
N PHE A 465 -13.23 10.02 13.26
CA PHE A 465 -13.19 10.74 14.54
C PHE A 465 -14.07 10.06 15.59
N VAL A 466 -15.30 9.66 15.22
CA VAL A 466 -16.22 8.97 16.13
C VAL A 466 -15.70 7.57 16.53
N ALA A 467 -15.00 6.87 15.64
CA ALA A 467 -14.47 5.53 15.90
C ALA A 467 -13.23 5.56 16.80
N PHE A 468 -12.30 6.49 16.57
CA PHE A 468 -10.96 6.42 17.17
C PHE A 468 -10.69 7.44 18.28
N MET A 469 -11.40 8.57 18.34
CA MET A 469 -11.23 9.51 19.46
C MET A 469 -11.64 8.91 20.82
N PRO A 470 -12.72 8.11 20.94
CA PRO A 470 -13.04 7.42 22.20
C PRO A 470 -11.93 6.49 22.67
N LEU A 471 -11.12 5.94 21.75
CA LEU A 471 -10.04 5.02 22.09
C LEU A 471 -8.85 5.70 22.78
N TYR A 472 -8.63 7.01 22.54
CA TYR A 472 -7.66 7.76 23.34
C TYR A 472 -8.10 7.82 24.81
N ALA A 473 -9.38 8.10 25.06
CA ALA A 473 -9.93 8.14 26.42
C ALA A 473 -9.89 6.75 27.08
N LEU A 474 -10.31 5.70 26.37
CA LEU A 474 -10.22 4.32 26.85
C LEU A 474 -8.78 3.91 27.18
N GLY A 475 -7.82 4.34 26.36
CA GLY A 475 -6.39 4.11 26.60
C GLY A 475 -5.88 4.78 27.89
N PHE A 476 -6.39 5.97 28.22
CA PHE A 476 -6.11 6.64 29.49
C PHE A 476 -6.79 5.97 30.69
N MET A 477 -7.97 5.39 30.48
CA MET A 477 -8.71 4.64 31.51
C MET A 477 -8.12 3.24 31.78
N GLY A 478 -7.09 2.83 31.03
CA GLY A 478 -6.39 1.55 31.25
C GLY A 478 -6.84 0.40 30.37
N MET A 479 -7.75 0.61 29.40
CA MET A 479 -8.13 -0.45 28.46
C MET A 479 -6.94 -0.81 27.56
N THR A 480 -6.53 -2.08 27.60
CA THR A 480 -5.43 -2.60 26.79
C THR A 480 -5.89 -3.16 25.45
N ARG A 481 -4.96 -3.33 24.52
CA ARG A 481 -5.22 -3.92 23.20
C ARG A 481 -5.61 -5.40 23.30
N ARG A 482 -6.33 -5.88 22.27
CA ARG A 482 -6.59 -7.30 21.98
C ARG A 482 -7.49 -8.04 22.98
N LEU A 483 -8.15 -7.35 23.90
CA LEU A 483 -9.19 -7.96 24.74
C LEU A 483 -10.44 -8.29 23.91
N SER A 484 -10.97 -9.50 24.11
CA SER A 484 -12.12 -10.04 23.38
C SER A 484 -13.26 -10.53 24.29
N GLN A 485 -12.96 -10.88 25.54
CA GLN A 485 -13.89 -11.42 26.53
C GLN A 485 -13.83 -10.61 27.83
N ASP A 486 -14.88 -10.74 28.66
CA ASP A 486 -14.95 -10.21 30.03
C ASP A 486 -14.47 -8.75 30.16
N ILE A 487 -14.89 -7.91 29.20
CA ILE A 487 -14.45 -6.51 29.13
C ILE A 487 -15.14 -5.72 30.25
N ASN A 488 -14.37 -4.91 30.99
CA ASN A 488 -14.90 -4.04 32.05
C ASN A 488 -16.08 -3.19 31.52
N PRO A 489 -17.28 -3.30 32.12
CA PRO A 489 -18.47 -2.54 31.70
C PRO A 489 -18.29 -1.02 31.71
N GLU A 490 -17.35 -0.47 32.50
CA GLU A 490 -17.02 0.96 32.48
C GLU A 490 -16.55 1.45 31.11
N PHE A 491 -15.99 0.56 30.28
CA PHE A 491 -15.55 0.88 28.91
C PHE A 491 -16.69 0.87 27.90
N HIS A 492 -17.86 0.30 28.25
CA HIS A 492 -18.97 0.05 27.34
C HIS A 492 -19.44 1.31 26.58
N PRO A 493 -19.69 2.46 27.21
CA PRO A 493 -20.21 3.63 26.50
C PRO A 493 -19.29 4.09 25.36
N LEU A 494 -17.98 4.12 25.60
CA LEU A 494 -17.00 4.55 24.62
C LEU A 494 -16.80 3.51 23.51
N LEU A 495 -16.90 2.21 23.83
CA LEU A 495 -16.84 1.13 22.83
C LEU A 495 -18.05 1.14 21.90
N VAL A 496 -19.25 1.43 22.42
CA VAL A 496 -20.47 1.58 21.60
C VAL A 496 -20.36 2.79 20.66
N VAL A 497 -19.86 3.93 21.14
CA VAL A 497 -19.59 5.09 20.28
C VAL A 497 -18.57 4.73 19.20
N ALA A 498 -17.49 4.03 19.56
CA ALA A 498 -16.49 3.57 18.61
C ALA A 498 -17.09 2.66 17.52
N ALA A 499 -17.99 1.73 17.90
CA ALA A 499 -18.71 0.89 16.96
C ALA A 499 -19.62 1.70 16.01
N GLY A 500 -20.31 2.72 16.53
CA GLY A 500 -21.09 3.66 15.70
C GLY A 500 -20.24 4.41 14.66
N GLY A 501 -19.02 4.80 15.04
CA GLY A 501 -18.05 5.37 14.10
C GLY A 501 -17.64 4.42 12.98
N VAL A 502 -17.47 3.13 13.28
CA VAL A 502 -17.18 2.11 12.25
C VAL A 502 -18.34 1.95 11.26
N VAL A 503 -19.60 2.06 11.70
CA VAL A 503 -20.75 2.05 10.78
C VAL A 503 -20.70 3.24 9.81
N LEU A 504 -20.30 4.42 10.27
CA LEU A 504 -20.11 5.58 9.40
C LEU A 504 -18.98 5.34 8.37
N ILE A 505 -17.86 4.74 8.78
CA ILE A 505 -16.80 4.36 7.84
C ILE A 505 -17.31 3.35 6.80
N ALA A 506 -18.17 2.41 7.20
CA ALA A 506 -18.78 1.46 6.27
C ALA A 506 -19.61 2.17 5.19
N LEU A 507 -20.38 3.20 5.57
CA LEU A 507 -21.09 4.06 4.62
C LEU A 507 -20.14 4.84 3.71
N GLY A 508 -18.97 5.25 4.22
CA GLY A 508 -17.91 5.87 3.42
C GLY A 508 -17.34 4.94 2.35
N ILE A 509 -17.04 3.69 2.72
CA ILE A 509 -16.60 2.64 1.79
C ILE A 509 -17.70 2.34 0.75
N LEU A 510 -18.95 2.23 1.19
CA LEU A 510 -20.09 2.03 0.29
C LEU A 510 -20.22 3.19 -0.71
N CYS A 511 -20.09 4.44 -0.26
CA CYS A 511 -20.08 5.61 -1.14
C CYS A 511 -18.94 5.55 -2.15
N GLN A 512 -17.77 5.04 -1.78
CA GLN A 512 -16.63 4.87 -2.68
C GLN A 512 -16.91 3.82 -3.77
N VAL A 513 -17.53 2.69 -3.41
CA VAL A 513 -17.98 1.66 -4.38
C VAL A 513 -19.02 2.24 -5.34
N ILE A 514 -20.01 2.97 -4.82
CA ILE A 514 -21.03 3.63 -5.63
C ILE A 514 -20.37 4.67 -6.55
N GLN A 515 -19.40 5.44 -6.07
CA GLN A 515 -18.65 6.41 -6.87
C GLN A 515 -18.00 5.74 -8.08
N PHE A 516 -17.27 4.63 -7.90
CA PHE A 516 -16.66 3.89 -9.00
C PHE A 516 -17.72 3.37 -9.98
N TYR A 517 -18.79 2.77 -9.48
CA TYR A 517 -19.86 2.23 -10.32
C TYR A 517 -20.50 3.29 -11.22
N VAL A 518 -20.96 4.41 -10.65
CA VAL A 518 -21.63 5.47 -11.45
C VAL A 518 -20.66 6.14 -12.42
N SER A 519 -19.39 6.28 -12.04
CA SER A 519 -18.35 6.81 -12.93
C SER A 519 -18.05 5.91 -14.11
N ILE A 520 -17.97 4.59 -13.90
CA ILE A 520 -17.75 3.63 -14.99
C ILE A 520 -18.97 3.56 -15.91
N ARG A 521 -20.18 3.59 -15.34
CA ARG A 521 -21.44 3.61 -16.11
C ARG A 521 -21.53 4.84 -17.02
N ASP A 522 -21.19 6.01 -16.50
CA ASP A 522 -21.33 7.30 -17.19
C ASP A 522 -20.01 7.78 -17.84
N ARG A 523 -19.05 6.86 -18.05
CA ARG A 523 -17.68 7.18 -18.49
C ARG A 523 -17.61 7.99 -19.78
N ASP A 524 -18.57 7.80 -20.69
CA ASP A 524 -18.58 8.44 -22.00
C ASP A 524 -18.99 9.92 -21.93
N GLN A 525 -19.60 10.36 -20.82
CA GLN A 525 -20.00 11.75 -20.58
C GLN A 525 -18.92 12.57 -19.88
N ASN A 526 -18.02 11.91 -19.13
CA ASN A 526 -17.07 12.57 -18.23
C ASN A 526 -15.61 12.40 -18.68
N ARG A 527 -15.40 12.25 -19.99
CA ARG A 527 -14.08 12.00 -20.59
C ARG A 527 -13.16 13.21 -20.45
N ASP A 528 -11.90 12.93 -20.15
CA ASP A 528 -10.81 13.90 -20.26
C ASP A 528 -10.24 13.87 -21.68
N LEU A 529 -10.58 14.88 -22.48
CA LEU A 529 -10.16 14.96 -23.88
C LEU A 529 -8.83 15.71 -24.08
N THR A 530 -8.32 16.39 -23.05
CA THR A 530 -7.08 17.18 -23.16
C THR A 530 -5.88 16.43 -22.61
N GLY A 531 -6.09 15.57 -21.62
CA GLY A 531 -5.02 14.97 -20.85
C GLY A 531 -4.70 15.71 -19.55
N ASP A 532 -5.30 16.89 -19.33
CA ASP A 532 -5.10 17.77 -18.18
C ASP A 532 -6.46 18.32 -17.69
N PRO A 533 -7.25 17.52 -16.95
CA PRO A 533 -8.59 17.90 -16.51
C PRO A 533 -8.58 18.87 -15.33
N TRP A 534 -7.42 19.05 -14.70
CA TRP A 534 -7.26 19.83 -13.47
C TRP A 534 -6.51 21.15 -13.68
N GLY A 535 -5.91 21.36 -14.85
CA GLY A 535 -4.92 22.41 -15.04
C GLY A 535 -3.75 22.19 -14.08
N ALA A 536 -3.13 21.03 -14.15
CA ALA A 536 -2.03 20.60 -13.28
C ALA A 536 -0.67 21.08 -13.79
N ARG A 537 0.40 20.77 -13.05
CA ARG A 537 1.73 21.40 -13.20
C ARG A 537 2.84 20.50 -13.75
N THR A 538 2.68 19.19 -13.66
CA THR A 538 3.73 18.18 -13.89
C THR A 538 3.52 17.40 -15.20
N LEU A 539 4.55 16.66 -15.63
CA LEU A 539 4.62 16.07 -16.98
C LEU A 539 3.59 14.99 -17.28
N GLU A 540 3.05 14.30 -16.28
CA GLU A 540 2.03 13.28 -16.53
C GLU A 540 0.78 13.87 -17.20
N TRP A 541 0.51 15.16 -16.96
CA TRP A 541 -0.61 15.89 -17.55
C TRP A 541 -0.31 16.41 -18.96
N ALA A 542 0.94 16.31 -19.41
CA ALA A 542 1.35 16.60 -20.77
C ALA A 542 1.11 15.42 -21.73
N THR A 543 0.58 14.30 -21.25
CA THR A 543 0.22 13.10 -22.06
C THR A 543 -1.30 13.00 -22.24
N SER A 544 -1.78 12.16 -23.16
CA SER A 544 -3.22 11.87 -23.29
C SER A 544 -3.79 11.21 -22.02
N SER A 545 -5.12 11.10 -21.95
CA SER A 545 -5.82 10.40 -20.88
C SER A 545 -6.76 9.35 -21.50
N PRO A 546 -6.42 8.05 -21.43
CA PRO A 546 -5.18 7.47 -20.90
C PRO A 546 -3.95 7.74 -21.79
N PRO A 547 -2.71 7.67 -21.25
CA PRO A 547 -1.47 7.76 -22.02
C PRO A 547 -1.32 6.58 -22.99
N PRO A 548 -0.59 6.77 -24.11
CA PRO A 548 -0.20 5.64 -24.95
C PRO A 548 0.72 4.69 -24.20
N PHE A 549 0.87 3.46 -24.70
CA PHE A 549 1.66 2.42 -24.03
C PHE A 549 3.14 2.81 -23.87
N TYR A 550 3.69 3.65 -24.76
CA TYR A 550 5.05 4.22 -24.70
C TYR A 550 5.17 5.53 -23.91
N ASN A 551 4.09 6.04 -23.31
CA ASN A 551 3.98 7.34 -22.61
C ASN A 551 4.23 8.57 -23.50
N PHE A 552 5.48 8.77 -23.95
CA PHE A 552 5.91 9.91 -24.75
C PHE A 552 6.53 9.42 -26.07
N ALA A 553 5.98 9.89 -27.19
CA ALA A 553 6.53 9.60 -28.51
C ALA A 553 7.94 10.18 -28.67
N GLU A 554 8.12 11.46 -28.33
CA GLU A 554 9.41 12.13 -28.18
C GLU A 554 9.67 12.42 -26.69
N VAL A 555 10.85 12.04 -26.19
CA VAL A 555 11.23 12.27 -24.79
C VAL A 555 11.36 13.79 -24.56
N PRO A 556 10.64 14.38 -23.58
CA PRO A 556 10.64 15.82 -23.40
C PRO A 556 12.00 16.32 -22.88
N HIS A 557 12.45 17.50 -23.33
CA HIS A 557 13.63 18.15 -22.77
C HIS A 557 13.25 19.15 -21.67
N ILE A 558 13.72 18.92 -20.44
CA ILE A 558 13.23 19.60 -19.24
C ILE A 558 14.12 20.79 -18.88
N GLN A 559 13.51 21.98 -18.81
CA GLN A 559 14.21 23.22 -18.51
C GLN A 559 13.91 23.73 -17.09
N SER A 560 12.66 23.61 -16.66
CA SER A 560 12.14 24.14 -15.38
C SER A 560 11.66 23.02 -14.45
N ARG A 561 11.33 23.38 -13.20
CA ARG A 561 10.85 22.43 -12.18
C ARG A 561 9.40 22.00 -12.44
N ASP A 562 8.50 22.96 -12.66
CA ASP A 562 7.10 22.69 -13.00
C ASP A 562 7.00 22.63 -14.53
N ALA A 563 7.56 21.57 -15.12
CA ALA A 563 7.85 21.51 -16.56
C ALA A 563 6.62 21.75 -17.45
N TRP A 564 5.49 21.10 -17.14
CA TRP A 564 4.25 21.26 -17.91
C TRP A 564 3.64 22.65 -17.75
N TRP A 565 3.71 23.23 -16.55
CA TRP A 565 3.21 24.58 -16.31
C TRP A 565 3.99 25.63 -17.11
N ASP A 566 5.32 25.51 -17.14
CA ASP A 566 6.20 26.41 -17.90
C ASP A 566 6.02 26.27 -19.42
N MET A 567 5.73 25.05 -19.91
CA MET A 567 5.37 24.84 -21.32
C MET A 567 4.08 25.59 -21.69
N LYS A 568 3.05 25.51 -20.84
CA LYS A 568 1.78 26.24 -21.01
C LYS A 568 1.96 27.76 -20.93
N GLU A 569 2.78 28.26 -20.00
CA GLU A 569 3.01 29.72 -19.90
C GLU A 569 3.78 30.29 -21.10
N LYS A 570 4.61 29.47 -21.76
CA LYS A 570 5.39 29.86 -22.94
C LYS A 570 4.63 29.70 -24.26
N GLY A 571 3.42 29.15 -24.27
CA GLY A 571 2.69 28.83 -25.50
C GLY A 571 3.33 27.69 -26.31
N ASN A 572 4.10 26.82 -25.65
CA ASN A 572 4.79 25.68 -26.26
C ASN A 572 4.12 24.35 -25.91
N GLU A 573 2.92 24.37 -25.32
CA GLU A 573 2.11 23.20 -25.09
C GLU A 573 1.74 22.50 -26.40
N TYR A 574 1.69 21.17 -26.39
CA TYR A 574 1.26 20.32 -27.51
C TYR A 574 1.99 20.56 -28.86
N LYS A 575 3.22 21.09 -28.85
CA LYS A 575 4.00 21.26 -30.07
C LYS A 575 4.23 19.91 -30.75
N ARG A 576 3.83 19.81 -32.02
CA ARG A 576 4.08 18.62 -32.86
C ARG A 576 5.57 18.47 -33.15
N PRO A 577 6.16 17.28 -32.91
CA PRO A 577 7.47 16.94 -33.44
C PRO A 577 7.50 17.04 -34.96
N ALA A 578 8.64 17.43 -35.53
CA ALA A 578 8.80 17.50 -36.98
C ALA A 578 8.86 16.11 -37.61
N LYS A 579 9.35 15.11 -36.88
CA LYS A 579 9.48 13.72 -37.30
C LYS A 579 9.38 12.81 -36.08
N TYR A 580 8.72 11.67 -36.24
CA TYR A 580 8.72 10.60 -35.25
C TYR A 580 9.78 9.54 -35.58
N GLU A 581 10.24 8.86 -34.54
CA GLU A 581 11.23 7.78 -34.62
C GLU A 581 10.59 6.48 -34.14
N GLU A 582 11.19 5.35 -34.53
CA GLU A 582 10.78 4.05 -34.00
C GLU A 582 11.07 3.97 -32.49
N ILE A 583 10.18 3.31 -31.76
CA ILE A 583 10.27 3.22 -30.30
C ILE A 583 10.53 1.78 -29.90
N HIS A 584 11.70 1.53 -29.31
CA HIS A 584 12.03 0.26 -28.68
C HIS A 584 11.20 0.09 -27.39
N MET A 585 10.51 -1.05 -27.26
CA MET A 585 9.64 -1.38 -26.13
C MET A 585 9.79 -2.85 -25.72
N PRO A 586 9.63 -3.16 -24.42
CA PRO A 586 9.67 -4.53 -23.92
C PRO A 586 8.40 -5.31 -24.30
N LYS A 587 8.55 -6.61 -24.57
CA LYS A 587 7.42 -7.52 -24.82
C LYS A 587 6.74 -7.98 -23.52
N ASN A 588 5.46 -8.30 -23.64
CA ASN A 588 4.73 -9.00 -22.58
C ASN A 588 5.31 -10.39 -22.35
N THR A 589 5.25 -10.88 -21.11
CA THR A 589 5.81 -12.17 -20.74
C THR A 589 4.97 -12.89 -19.69
N ALA A 590 4.80 -14.20 -19.86
CA ALA A 590 4.11 -15.06 -18.91
C ALA A 590 5.02 -15.55 -17.77
N ALA A 591 6.34 -15.34 -17.87
CA ALA A 591 7.30 -15.89 -16.92
C ALA A 591 7.04 -15.40 -15.48
N GLY A 592 6.60 -14.15 -15.29
CA GLY A 592 6.26 -13.62 -13.97
C GLY A 592 5.13 -14.41 -13.31
N VAL A 593 4.06 -14.68 -14.06
CA VAL A 593 2.91 -15.49 -13.61
C VAL A 593 3.35 -16.92 -13.27
N VAL A 594 4.14 -17.55 -14.15
CA VAL A 594 4.57 -18.95 -14.00
C VAL A 594 5.48 -19.13 -12.79
N ILE A 595 6.49 -18.26 -12.62
CA ILE A 595 7.41 -18.31 -11.47
C ILE A 595 6.61 -18.14 -10.18
N SER A 596 5.72 -17.15 -10.11
CA SER A 596 4.89 -16.91 -8.94
C SER A 596 3.88 -18.03 -8.67
N ALA A 597 3.36 -18.72 -9.70
CA ALA A 597 2.53 -19.90 -9.50
C ALA A 597 3.31 -21.04 -8.81
N PHE A 598 4.57 -21.28 -9.21
CA PHE A 598 5.42 -22.21 -8.47
C PHE A 598 5.75 -21.71 -7.05
N CYS A 599 5.96 -20.41 -6.84
CA CYS A 599 6.12 -19.84 -5.49
C CYS A 599 4.89 -20.06 -4.59
N LEU A 600 3.68 -19.96 -5.14
CA LEU A 600 2.45 -20.25 -4.41
C LEU A 600 2.39 -21.71 -3.98
N ILE A 601 2.69 -22.62 -4.89
CA ILE A 601 2.74 -24.06 -4.61
C ILE A 601 3.82 -24.36 -3.56
N LEU A 602 5.00 -23.72 -3.67
CA LEU A 602 6.09 -23.85 -2.69
C LEU A 602 5.65 -23.40 -1.30
N GLY A 603 5.09 -22.19 -1.19
CA GLY A 603 4.63 -21.65 0.09
C GLY A 603 3.58 -22.55 0.72
N PHE A 604 2.55 -22.94 -0.03
CA PHE A 604 1.51 -23.86 0.44
C PHE A 604 2.09 -25.22 0.87
N ALA A 605 3.00 -25.79 0.08
CA ALA A 605 3.64 -27.06 0.38
C ALA A 605 4.47 -27.01 1.66
N LEU A 606 5.22 -25.92 1.89
CA LEU A 606 6.03 -25.74 3.10
C LEU A 606 5.15 -25.62 4.35
N ILE A 607 4.09 -24.80 4.29
CA ILE A 607 3.10 -24.63 5.37
C ILE A 607 2.51 -25.98 5.81
N TRP A 608 2.17 -26.83 4.84
CA TRP A 608 1.55 -28.13 5.10
C TRP A 608 2.53 -29.31 5.17
N HIS A 609 3.84 -29.06 5.15
CA HIS A 609 4.90 -30.08 5.20
C HIS A 609 4.81 -31.12 4.07
N ILE A 610 4.45 -30.69 2.86
CA ILE A 610 4.35 -31.52 1.64
C ILE A 610 5.68 -31.48 0.88
N TRP A 611 6.69 -32.19 1.38
CA TRP A 611 8.09 -32.02 0.94
C TRP A 611 8.36 -32.29 -0.54
N TRP A 612 7.74 -33.32 -1.13
CA TRP A 612 7.92 -33.62 -2.56
C TRP A 612 7.40 -32.48 -3.45
N MET A 613 6.30 -31.84 -3.03
CA MET A 613 5.68 -30.72 -3.73
C MET A 613 6.53 -29.46 -3.55
N ALA A 614 7.08 -29.25 -2.35
CA ALA A 614 8.02 -28.16 -2.08
C ALA A 614 9.28 -28.30 -2.97
N ILE A 615 9.92 -29.47 -3.01
CA ILE A 615 11.09 -29.71 -3.87
C ILE A 615 10.75 -29.51 -5.35
N GLY A 616 9.63 -30.10 -5.82
CA GLY A 616 9.19 -29.97 -7.20
C GLY A 616 8.91 -28.52 -7.62
N SER A 617 8.24 -27.75 -6.77
CA SER A 617 7.96 -26.33 -7.00
C SER A 617 9.22 -25.47 -6.97
N PHE A 618 10.16 -25.73 -6.05
CA PHE A 618 11.44 -25.02 -6.00
C PHE A 618 12.28 -25.28 -7.26
N ALA A 619 12.35 -26.54 -7.71
CA ALA A 619 12.96 -26.88 -9.00
C ALA A 619 12.23 -26.16 -10.16
N GLY A 620 10.90 -26.11 -10.15
CA GLY A 620 10.09 -25.38 -11.13
C GLY A 620 10.41 -23.89 -11.21
N ILE A 621 10.64 -23.22 -10.06
CA ILE A 621 11.09 -21.83 -10.00
C ILE A 621 12.46 -21.68 -10.69
N ILE A 622 13.45 -22.48 -10.30
CA ILE A 622 14.81 -22.41 -10.85
C ILE A 622 14.79 -22.68 -12.36
N ILE A 623 14.12 -23.75 -12.79
CA ILE A 623 14.00 -24.12 -14.21
C ILE A 623 13.33 -22.99 -14.99
N SER A 624 12.25 -22.40 -14.47
CA SER A 624 11.55 -21.29 -15.15
C SER A 624 12.44 -20.06 -15.30
N CYS A 625 13.23 -19.72 -14.27
CA CYS A 625 14.21 -18.64 -14.34
C CYS A 625 15.31 -18.92 -15.37
N ILE A 626 15.85 -20.14 -15.40
CA ILE A 626 16.86 -20.56 -16.39
C ILE A 626 16.26 -20.49 -17.79
N VAL A 627 15.08 -21.08 -18.04
CA VAL A 627 14.45 -21.04 -19.36
C VAL A 627 14.22 -19.60 -19.83
N LYS A 628 13.76 -18.70 -18.93
CA LYS A 628 13.56 -17.29 -19.28
C LYS A 628 14.86 -16.55 -19.60
N SER A 629 16.01 -16.96 -19.04
CA SER A 629 17.30 -16.33 -19.34
C SER A 629 17.86 -16.70 -20.71
N PHE A 630 17.35 -17.76 -21.35
CA PHE A 630 17.70 -18.14 -22.73
C PHE A 630 16.77 -17.53 -23.78
N ASP A 631 15.70 -16.88 -23.36
CA ASP A 631 14.76 -16.22 -24.27
C ASP A 631 15.31 -14.86 -24.72
N GLU A 632 15.70 -14.79 -26.00
CA GLU A 632 16.23 -13.60 -26.66
C GLU A 632 15.13 -12.71 -27.27
N ASP A 633 13.90 -13.20 -27.42
CA ASP A 633 12.79 -12.46 -28.05
C ASP A 633 12.03 -11.59 -27.03
N VAL A 634 12.76 -10.64 -26.41
CA VAL A 634 12.30 -9.90 -25.22
C VAL A 634 11.74 -8.51 -25.51
N ASP A 635 11.96 -7.99 -26.70
CA ASP A 635 11.61 -6.62 -27.07
C ASP A 635 11.11 -6.53 -28.52
N TYR A 636 10.58 -5.36 -28.87
CA TYR A 636 10.09 -5.05 -30.21
C TYR A 636 10.24 -3.56 -30.50
N TYR A 637 10.14 -3.21 -31.78
CA TYR A 637 10.09 -1.83 -32.24
C TYR A 637 8.68 -1.46 -32.67
N VAL A 638 8.18 -0.34 -32.16
CA VAL A 638 6.95 0.29 -32.60
C VAL A 638 7.26 1.09 -33.86
N PRO A 639 6.63 0.79 -35.01
CA PRO A 639 6.91 1.49 -36.26
C PRO A 639 6.38 2.92 -36.22
N VAL A 640 7.07 3.83 -36.92
CA VAL A 640 6.71 5.26 -37.02
C VAL A 640 5.24 5.47 -37.43
N ALA A 641 4.72 4.65 -38.34
CA ALA A 641 3.33 4.74 -38.80
C ALA A 641 2.31 4.52 -37.68
N GLU A 642 2.62 3.65 -36.70
CA GLU A 642 1.75 3.42 -35.55
C GLU A 642 1.84 4.60 -34.57
N VAL A 643 3.04 5.11 -34.31
CA VAL A 643 3.25 6.31 -33.48
C VAL A 643 2.50 7.51 -34.06
N GLU A 644 2.66 7.77 -35.37
CA GLU A 644 1.95 8.84 -36.07
C GLU A 644 0.43 8.69 -35.98
N LYS A 645 -0.10 7.48 -36.12
CA LYS A 645 -1.53 7.22 -36.00
C LYS A 645 -2.04 7.59 -34.61
N VAL A 646 -1.36 7.15 -33.55
CA VAL A 646 -1.75 7.40 -32.15
C VAL A 646 -1.65 8.89 -31.82
N GLU A 647 -0.55 9.54 -32.17
CA GLU A 647 -0.38 10.97 -31.90
C GLU A 647 -1.34 11.83 -32.74
N ASN A 648 -1.61 11.48 -34.00
CA ASN A 648 -2.60 12.20 -34.82
C ASN A 648 -4.00 12.13 -34.22
N GLN A 649 -4.42 10.96 -33.72
CA GLN A 649 -5.69 10.83 -33.00
C GLN A 649 -5.74 11.76 -31.79
N ARG A 650 -4.66 11.81 -31.00
CA ARG A 650 -4.56 12.70 -29.85
C ARG A 650 -4.71 14.18 -30.24
N TYR A 651 -4.02 14.62 -31.29
CA TYR A 651 -4.14 16.00 -31.75
C TYR A 651 -5.54 16.33 -32.30
N GLU A 652 -6.23 15.37 -32.90
CA GLU A 652 -7.64 15.55 -33.28
C GLU A 652 -8.54 15.71 -32.05
N GLU A 653 -8.31 14.94 -30.99
CA GLU A 653 -9.02 15.07 -29.71
C GLU A 653 -8.77 16.44 -29.06
N LEU A 654 -7.51 16.91 -29.04
CA LEU A 654 -7.16 18.25 -28.58
C LEU A 654 -7.87 19.34 -29.39
N ARG A 655 -7.90 19.21 -30.73
CA ARG A 655 -8.61 20.15 -31.60
C ARG A 655 -10.12 20.15 -31.32
N LYS A 656 -10.72 18.99 -31.08
CA LYS A 656 -12.14 18.87 -30.69
C LYS A 656 -12.42 19.49 -29.32
N ALA A 657 -11.45 19.43 -28.41
CA ALA A 657 -11.53 20.05 -27.09
C ALA A 657 -11.32 21.59 -27.11
N GLY A 658 -11.04 22.18 -28.27
CA GLY A 658 -10.82 23.62 -28.41
C GLY A 658 -9.44 24.08 -27.94
N VAL A 659 -8.51 23.16 -27.73
CA VAL A 659 -7.09 23.46 -27.50
C VAL A 659 -6.46 23.70 -28.87
N LYS A 660 -5.88 24.90 -29.06
CA LYS A 660 -5.24 25.30 -30.32
C LYS A 660 -3.81 24.79 -30.42
#